data_AF-A0A923VGX1-F1
#
_entry.id   AF-A0A923VGX1-F1
#
_cell.length_a   1.000
_cell.length_b   1.000
_cell.length_c   1.000
_cell.angle_alpha   90.00
_cell.angle_beta   90.00
_cell.angle_gamma   90.00
#
_symmetry.space_group_name_H-M   'P 1'
#
loop_
_entity.id
_entity.type
_entity.pdbx_description
1 polymer ?
#
loop_
_entity_poly.entity_id
_entity_poly.type
_entity_poly.pdbx_seq_one_letter_code
_entity_poly.pdbx_strand_id
1 'polypeptide(L)'
;NPGLTATEMFDALNSGKLKAIWILCTNPLVSMPDVRMAEQALKKAKFVVVQEVSSSPQTIQYADVVLPAASWIEKEGTMTNAERRISVLSKLINAPGEALPDADIICRFAQKMGFKGFDFKDAAAIFNEHCALTAGTNIDISGLSYDVLKQQGSIQWPYTKAMHDVVIDAGTSTGTARLFTDATFYTPSKKAIIHSFADVNESGQPTAIYPLILTTGRIRDQWHTMSKTGRVNKLKQHISESFVEIHPDDAAQRNIKENALVTIFNARGTVRVKAKYSTDIKRGVVFLPMHWGKILNSDLNRANNLTNNLVDPISKEPDFKFSIVQVEAYKKPVQKIIVIGAGAGACGFVKSYRALNVSDEIKVFSKENFPFYNRVMLPDYISGEQQWAQLVKMTDDEENNLGILLYRGVSIEQVDRKNKTVTDSNGTLHPYDVLLMATGSRAAMLKDVPAMEGIFTMRSRVDADNFRAHINPKKGKVLIVGGGLLGIELAASLREVGVGVTIVQRISRIMDRQVDTLGSQLQQGELVHKEVDIYYNDEIERFYGTGTVTGVKLKSGLALNCQAIVIAVGTVTNIELARACGLDCKRGVEVNEYLQTSDPAIFAVGEIAEFKGFLYGITAAAEQQAEIVARYLSGDISKYYEGSLLMNILKMHGTDLVSMGMAECPNDKDYEEVVFIDKAKRYYKKCIIHNDRLVGAILIGDKTEFLEYRDLIQNKMELSEKRLQLLRSGKTAEPVIGKLVCSCGNIGEGNIIKKINEGCLQLKALCETSGAGMGCGSCRPEVQALLDKAKVPALAEIIHIKAKPIIQLM
;
A
#
# COMPACT_ATOMS: atom_id res chain seq x y z
N ASN A 1 18.02 -43.21 -18.74
CA ASN A 1 18.40 -41.79 -18.65
C ASN A 1 17.44 -41.15 -17.65
N PRO A 2 17.89 -40.69 -16.48
CA PRO A 2 17.01 -40.21 -15.39
C PRO A 2 16.27 -38.89 -15.70
N GLY A 3 16.56 -38.25 -16.85
CA GLY A 3 16.01 -36.95 -17.21
C GLY A 3 16.96 -35.80 -16.83
N LEU A 4 16.58 -34.58 -17.17
CA LEU A 4 17.32 -33.37 -16.79
C LEU A 4 16.91 -32.95 -15.38
N THR A 5 17.86 -32.48 -14.58
CA THR A 5 17.57 -31.80 -13.31
C THR A 5 16.98 -30.41 -13.54
N ALA A 6 16.42 -29.79 -12.50
CA ALA A 6 15.77 -28.49 -12.62
C ALA A 6 16.70 -27.41 -13.21
N THR A 7 17.97 -27.35 -12.79
CA THR A 7 18.97 -26.42 -13.36
C THR A 7 19.25 -26.71 -14.82
N GLU A 8 19.51 -27.98 -15.16
CA GLU A 8 19.77 -28.42 -16.54
C GLU A 8 18.56 -28.21 -17.46
N MET A 9 17.32 -28.29 -16.94
CA MET A 9 16.11 -27.99 -17.71
C MET A 9 16.11 -26.53 -18.19
N PHE A 10 16.50 -25.57 -17.35
CA PHE A 10 16.56 -24.15 -17.73
C PHE A 10 17.71 -23.86 -18.71
N ASP A 11 18.87 -24.52 -18.55
CA ASP A 11 19.94 -24.47 -19.56
C ASP A 11 19.49 -25.06 -20.90
N ALA A 12 18.78 -26.19 -20.87
CA ALA A 12 18.25 -26.84 -22.05
C ALA A 12 17.16 -26.01 -22.74
N LEU A 13 16.30 -25.32 -21.98
CA LEU A 13 15.33 -24.37 -22.53
C LEU A 13 16.05 -23.20 -23.20
N ASN A 14 17.04 -22.60 -22.51
CA ASN A 14 17.75 -21.44 -23.01
C ASN A 14 18.55 -21.73 -24.30
N SER A 15 19.07 -22.96 -24.41
CA SER A 15 19.77 -23.47 -25.61
C SER A 15 18.84 -24.04 -26.69
N GLY A 16 17.55 -24.20 -26.40
CA GLY A 16 16.56 -24.77 -27.32
C GLY A 16 16.56 -26.30 -27.43
N LYS A 17 17.37 -27.00 -26.61
CA LYS A 17 17.37 -28.47 -26.50
C LYS A 17 16.07 -28.98 -25.87
N LEU A 18 15.58 -28.30 -24.84
CA LEU A 18 14.25 -28.49 -24.27
C LEU A 18 13.30 -27.48 -24.90
N LYS A 19 12.14 -27.92 -25.36
CA LYS A 19 11.16 -27.08 -26.07
C LYS A 19 9.98 -26.69 -25.19
N ALA A 20 9.63 -27.52 -24.22
CA ALA A 20 8.48 -27.34 -23.37
C ALA A 20 8.83 -27.59 -21.91
N ILE A 21 8.19 -26.87 -21.00
CA ILE A 21 8.34 -27.05 -19.56
C ILE A 21 6.99 -26.99 -18.86
N TRP A 22 6.81 -27.87 -17.88
CA TRP A 22 5.68 -27.85 -16.96
C TRP A 22 6.18 -27.50 -15.55
N ILE A 23 5.79 -26.33 -15.07
CA ILE A 23 6.14 -25.80 -13.76
C ILE A 23 5.02 -26.15 -12.78
N LEU A 24 5.36 -26.90 -11.74
CA LEU A 24 4.45 -27.39 -10.71
C LEU A 24 5.04 -27.13 -9.32
N CYS A 25 4.24 -26.60 -8.39
CA CYS A 25 4.60 -26.42 -6.97
C CYS A 25 5.82 -25.50 -6.69
N THR A 26 6.27 -24.72 -7.67
CA THR A 26 7.46 -23.86 -7.53
C THR A 26 7.35 -22.59 -8.38
N ASN A 27 8.12 -21.57 -8.01
CA ASN A 27 8.25 -20.32 -8.77
C ASN A 27 9.73 -20.09 -9.13
N PRO A 28 10.22 -20.66 -10.25
CA PRO A 28 11.62 -20.56 -10.67
C PRO A 28 12.10 -19.12 -10.86
N LEU A 29 11.21 -18.15 -11.11
CA LEU A 29 11.61 -16.73 -11.23
C LEU A 29 11.94 -16.06 -9.88
N VAL A 30 11.93 -16.83 -8.80
CA VAL A 30 12.43 -16.45 -7.47
C VAL A 30 13.28 -17.55 -6.86
N SER A 31 13.06 -18.83 -7.20
CA SER A 31 13.80 -19.97 -6.63
C SER A 31 14.93 -20.54 -7.50
N MET A 32 15.17 -20.05 -8.73
CA MET A 32 16.33 -20.43 -9.54
C MET A 32 17.52 -19.46 -9.34
N PRO A 33 18.77 -19.95 -9.43
CA PRO A 33 19.94 -19.09 -9.51
C PRO A 33 19.96 -18.35 -10.86
N ASP A 34 20.74 -17.27 -10.95
CA ASP A 34 20.88 -16.44 -12.15
C ASP A 34 19.53 -16.26 -12.87
N VAL A 35 18.61 -15.68 -12.12
CA VAL A 35 17.19 -15.70 -12.46
C VAL A 35 16.87 -14.94 -13.76
N ARG A 36 17.80 -14.10 -14.25
CA ARG A 36 17.70 -13.48 -15.58
C ARG A 36 17.89 -14.50 -16.69
N MET A 37 18.79 -15.48 -16.52
CA MET A 37 18.90 -16.62 -17.42
C MET A 37 17.62 -17.45 -17.40
N ALA A 38 17.10 -17.77 -16.20
CA ALA A 38 15.85 -18.52 -16.08
C ALA A 38 14.67 -17.80 -16.78
N GLU A 39 14.60 -16.48 -16.65
CA GLU A 39 13.61 -15.67 -17.36
C GLU A 39 13.79 -15.68 -18.89
N GLN A 40 15.03 -15.59 -19.39
CA GLN A 40 15.32 -15.72 -20.82
C GLN A 40 14.94 -17.10 -21.35
N ALA A 41 15.19 -18.15 -20.56
CA ALA A 41 14.82 -19.52 -20.91
C ALA A 41 13.31 -19.68 -21.07
N LEU A 42 12.50 -19.11 -20.17
CA LEU A 42 11.03 -19.12 -20.30
C LEU A 42 10.56 -18.35 -21.53
N LYS A 43 11.18 -17.20 -21.85
CA LYS A 43 10.88 -16.46 -23.09
C LYS A 43 11.18 -17.24 -24.37
N LYS A 44 12.15 -18.16 -24.33
CA LYS A 44 12.56 -18.99 -25.47
C LYS A 44 11.80 -20.31 -25.54
N ALA A 45 11.16 -20.74 -24.45
CA ALA A 45 10.37 -21.96 -24.43
C ALA A 45 9.27 -21.88 -25.50
N LYS A 46 9.04 -22.98 -26.21
CA LYS A 46 7.96 -23.07 -27.21
C LYS A 46 6.60 -23.34 -26.58
N PHE A 47 6.60 -23.87 -25.36
CA PHE A 47 5.39 -24.19 -24.63
C PHE A 47 5.66 -24.22 -23.12
N VAL A 48 4.91 -23.44 -22.36
CA VAL A 48 5.03 -23.34 -20.90
C VAL A 48 3.69 -23.66 -20.26
N VAL A 49 3.67 -24.70 -19.41
CA VAL A 49 2.53 -25.02 -18.55
C VAL A 49 2.86 -24.58 -17.13
N VAL A 50 1.97 -23.83 -16.50
CA VAL A 50 2.09 -23.44 -15.09
C VAL A 50 0.89 -23.98 -14.32
N GLN A 51 1.15 -24.88 -13.38
CA GLN A 51 0.14 -25.41 -12.48
C GLN A 51 0.29 -24.76 -11.11
N GLU A 52 -0.73 -23.99 -10.70
CA GLU A 52 -0.57 -23.01 -9.63
C GLU A 52 -1.88 -22.75 -8.86
N VAL A 53 -1.75 -22.47 -7.56
CA VAL A 53 -2.86 -22.22 -6.62
C VAL A 53 -3.18 -20.73 -6.47
N SER A 54 -2.41 -19.86 -7.11
CA SER A 54 -2.43 -18.40 -6.95
C SER A 54 -2.15 -17.68 -8.26
N SER A 55 -2.77 -16.54 -8.50
CA SER A 55 -2.48 -15.69 -9.67
C SER A 55 -1.24 -14.80 -9.52
N SER A 56 -0.54 -14.85 -8.38
CA SER A 56 0.56 -13.94 -8.04
C SER A 56 1.96 -14.30 -8.62
N PRO A 57 2.32 -15.58 -8.84
CA PRO A 57 3.66 -15.93 -9.32
C PRO A 57 3.99 -15.39 -10.71
N GLN A 58 5.24 -14.95 -10.87
CA GLN A 58 5.72 -14.28 -12.10
C GLN A 58 5.82 -15.22 -13.30
N THR A 59 5.86 -16.53 -13.07
CA THR A 59 5.89 -17.53 -14.13
C THR A 59 4.61 -17.55 -14.96
N ILE A 60 3.48 -17.12 -14.39
CA ILE A 60 2.18 -17.12 -15.07
C ILE A 60 2.19 -16.26 -16.34
N GLN A 61 2.93 -15.14 -16.36
CA GLN A 61 3.01 -14.27 -17.54
C GLN A 61 3.67 -14.95 -18.77
N TYR A 62 4.40 -16.04 -18.54
CA TYR A 62 5.06 -16.83 -19.58
C TYR A 62 4.29 -18.08 -19.95
N ALA A 63 3.19 -18.39 -19.25
CA ALA A 63 2.43 -19.61 -19.45
C ALA A 63 1.56 -19.53 -20.71
N ASP A 64 1.66 -20.54 -21.57
CA ASP A 64 0.68 -20.79 -22.63
C ASP A 64 -0.59 -21.45 -22.06
N VAL A 65 -0.43 -22.23 -20.98
CA VAL A 65 -1.53 -22.88 -20.26
C VAL A 65 -1.32 -22.71 -18.75
N VAL A 66 -2.34 -22.19 -18.09
CA VAL A 66 -2.42 -22.14 -16.62
C VAL A 66 -3.40 -23.22 -16.15
N LEU A 67 -2.94 -24.14 -15.31
CA LEU A 67 -3.76 -25.20 -14.72
C LEU A 67 -4.04 -24.84 -13.26
N PRO A 68 -5.28 -24.47 -12.89
CA PRO A 68 -5.61 -24.09 -11.52
C PRO A 68 -5.50 -25.33 -10.60
N ALA A 69 -4.62 -25.24 -9.61
CA ALA A 69 -4.39 -26.33 -8.66
C ALA A 69 -5.15 -26.09 -7.36
N ALA A 70 -5.64 -27.18 -6.75
CA ALA A 70 -6.25 -27.16 -5.43
C ALA A 70 -5.19 -26.96 -4.32
N SER A 71 -5.48 -26.08 -3.37
CA SER A 71 -4.67 -25.84 -2.17
C SER A 71 -4.79 -27.00 -1.18
N TRP A 72 -4.00 -26.97 -0.10
CA TRP A 72 -3.83 -28.10 0.82
C TRP A 72 -5.12 -28.53 1.54
N ILE A 73 -6.05 -27.62 1.86
CA ILE A 73 -7.35 -27.95 2.48
C ILE A 73 -8.45 -28.33 1.47
N GLU A 74 -8.17 -28.18 0.18
CA GLU A 74 -9.13 -28.36 -0.91
C GLU A 74 -9.04 -29.75 -1.55
N LYS A 75 -8.05 -30.55 -1.12
CA LYS A 75 -7.75 -31.88 -1.67
C LYS A 75 -7.47 -32.89 -0.57
N GLU A 76 -7.69 -34.16 -0.89
CA GLU A 76 -7.33 -35.29 -0.04
C GLU A 76 -5.95 -35.83 -0.48
N GLY A 77 -5.21 -36.45 0.44
CA GLY A 77 -3.89 -36.99 0.16
C GLY A 77 -3.26 -37.64 1.39
N THR A 78 -1.94 -37.85 1.32
CA THR A 78 -1.11 -38.20 2.48
C THR A 78 0.02 -37.19 2.62
N MET A 79 0.42 -36.89 3.85
CA MET A 79 1.60 -36.06 4.14
C MET A 79 2.62 -36.86 4.95
N THR A 80 3.90 -36.69 4.63
CA THR A 80 5.02 -37.24 5.41
C THR A 80 5.78 -36.09 6.06
N ASN A 81 6.00 -36.15 7.37
CA ASN A 81 6.77 -35.14 8.11
C ASN A 81 8.26 -35.54 8.27
N ALA A 82 9.07 -34.65 8.85
CA ALA A 82 10.49 -34.89 9.08
C ALA A 82 10.79 -36.02 10.08
N GLU A 83 9.82 -36.40 10.91
CA GLU A 83 9.92 -37.54 11.83
C GLU A 83 9.62 -38.87 11.15
N ARG A 84 9.36 -38.88 9.82
CA ARG A 84 8.98 -40.05 9.02
C ARG A 84 7.56 -40.53 9.29
N ARG A 85 6.71 -39.68 9.88
CA ARG A 85 5.30 -39.99 10.10
C ARG A 85 4.46 -39.64 8.88
N ILE A 86 3.66 -40.60 8.45
CA ILE A 86 2.67 -40.46 7.39
C ILE A 86 1.29 -40.28 8.03
N SER A 87 0.52 -39.32 7.57
CA SER A 87 -0.87 -39.07 8.01
C SER A 87 -1.76 -38.76 6.81
N VAL A 88 -3.07 -38.96 6.97
CA VAL A 88 -4.05 -38.52 5.98
C VAL A 88 -4.16 -37.00 5.99
N LEU A 89 -4.13 -36.41 4.79
CA LEU A 89 -4.56 -35.04 4.55
C LEU A 89 -6.04 -35.10 4.16
N SER A 90 -6.91 -34.63 5.06
CA SER A 90 -8.35 -34.59 4.82
C SER A 90 -8.74 -33.34 4.03
N LYS A 91 -9.60 -33.51 3.02
CA LYS A 91 -10.26 -32.40 2.34
C LYS A 91 -11.30 -31.76 3.29
N LEU A 92 -11.18 -30.45 3.54
CA LEU A 92 -12.09 -29.70 4.41
C LEU A 92 -13.08 -28.84 3.63
N ILE A 93 -12.68 -28.35 2.46
CA ILE A 93 -13.51 -27.51 1.59
C ILE A 93 -13.38 -27.96 0.14
N ASN A 94 -14.31 -27.54 -0.71
CA ASN A 94 -14.20 -27.74 -2.15
C ASN A 94 -13.16 -26.79 -2.75
N ALA A 95 -12.40 -27.29 -3.73
CA ALA A 95 -11.53 -26.46 -4.55
C ALA A 95 -12.37 -25.40 -5.28
N PRO A 96 -11.91 -24.15 -5.35
CA PRO A 96 -12.67 -23.07 -5.97
C PRO A 96 -12.66 -23.18 -7.50
N GLY A 97 -13.80 -22.88 -8.13
CA GLY A 97 -13.91 -22.81 -9.59
C GLY A 97 -13.54 -24.14 -10.27
N GLU A 98 -12.58 -24.08 -11.19
CA GLU A 98 -12.08 -25.23 -11.97
C GLU A 98 -10.83 -25.88 -11.35
N ALA A 99 -10.43 -25.45 -10.16
CA ALA A 99 -9.22 -25.96 -9.52
C ALA A 99 -9.34 -27.45 -9.19
N LEU A 100 -8.27 -28.22 -9.46
CA LEU A 100 -8.22 -29.66 -9.24
C LEU A 100 -6.99 -30.06 -8.40
N PRO A 101 -7.06 -31.17 -7.63
CA PRO A 101 -5.87 -31.76 -7.03
C PRO A 101 -4.78 -32.02 -8.05
N ASP A 102 -3.51 -31.86 -7.66
CA ASP A 102 -2.40 -31.99 -8.61
C ASP A 102 -2.34 -33.36 -9.27
N ALA A 103 -2.64 -34.42 -8.50
CA ALA A 103 -2.70 -35.79 -8.98
C ALA A 103 -3.77 -35.98 -10.07
N ASP A 104 -4.95 -35.38 -9.90
CA ASP A 104 -6.04 -35.47 -10.88
C ASP A 104 -5.64 -34.81 -12.20
N ILE A 105 -4.97 -33.66 -12.14
CA ILE A 105 -4.47 -32.95 -13.32
C ILE A 105 -3.47 -33.83 -14.08
N ILE A 106 -2.51 -34.41 -13.37
CA ILE A 106 -1.49 -35.31 -13.95
C ILE A 106 -2.16 -36.55 -14.58
N CYS A 107 -3.10 -37.18 -13.88
CA CYS A 107 -3.80 -38.36 -14.39
C CYS A 107 -4.60 -38.04 -15.66
N ARG A 108 -5.35 -36.93 -15.67
CA ARG A 108 -6.11 -36.49 -16.85
C ARG A 108 -5.20 -36.17 -18.03
N PHE A 109 -4.08 -35.50 -17.78
CA PHE A 109 -3.08 -35.23 -18.81
C PHE A 109 -2.53 -36.54 -19.41
N ALA A 110 -2.13 -37.48 -18.55
CA ALA A 110 -1.59 -38.77 -18.98
C ALA A 110 -2.60 -39.59 -19.79
N GLN A 111 -3.86 -39.66 -19.32
CA GLN A 111 -4.95 -40.32 -20.06
C GLN A 111 -5.19 -39.67 -21.43
N LYS A 112 -5.18 -38.33 -21.50
CA LYS A 112 -5.38 -37.60 -22.76
C LYS A 112 -4.24 -37.83 -23.75
N MET A 113 -3.03 -38.05 -23.24
CA MET A 113 -1.84 -38.43 -24.02
C MET A 113 -1.81 -39.92 -24.40
N GLY A 114 -2.76 -40.74 -23.91
CA GLY A 114 -2.86 -42.17 -24.22
C GLY A 114 -1.98 -43.08 -23.35
N PHE A 115 -1.44 -42.57 -22.23
CA PHE A 115 -0.71 -43.40 -21.26
C PHE A 115 -1.68 -44.28 -20.45
N LYS A 116 -1.29 -45.53 -20.18
CA LYS A 116 -2.05 -46.49 -19.35
C LYS A 116 -1.62 -46.38 -17.88
N GLY A 117 -2.46 -46.85 -16.95
CA GLY A 117 -2.14 -46.88 -15.52
C GLY A 117 -2.32 -45.54 -14.80
N PHE A 118 -3.17 -44.66 -15.33
CA PHE A 118 -3.51 -43.36 -14.73
C PHE A 118 -5.02 -43.22 -14.47
N ASP A 119 -5.76 -44.33 -14.52
CA ASP A 119 -7.19 -44.47 -14.29
C ASP A 119 -7.54 -44.70 -12.81
N PHE A 120 -6.80 -44.03 -11.91
CA PHE A 120 -7.06 -44.08 -10.47
C PHE A 120 -8.41 -43.47 -10.13
N LYS A 121 -9.15 -44.15 -9.26
CA LYS A 121 -10.47 -43.71 -8.78
C LYS A 121 -10.38 -42.50 -7.85
N ASP A 122 -9.37 -42.50 -6.97
CA ASP A 122 -9.18 -41.52 -5.90
C ASP A 122 -7.72 -41.52 -5.39
N ALA A 123 -7.42 -40.62 -4.45
CA ALA A 123 -6.08 -40.50 -3.85
C ALA A 123 -5.66 -41.75 -3.05
N ALA A 124 -6.62 -42.51 -2.50
CA ALA A 124 -6.32 -43.75 -1.78
C ALA A 124 -5.81 -44.84 -2.72
N ALA A 125 -6.37 -44.94 -3.93
CA ALA A 125 -5.87 -45.86 -4.96
C ALA A 125 -4.41 -45.53 -5.36
N ILE A 126 -4.08 -44.25 -5.53
CA ILE A 126 -2.71 -43.80 -5.82
C ILE A 126 -1.76 -44.16 -4.66
N PHE A 127 -2.18 -43.91 -3.41
CA PHE A 127 -1.37 -44.24 -2.25
C PHE A 127 -1.18 -45.75 -2.07
N ASN A 128 -2.20 -46.56 -2.34
CA ASN A 128 -2.07 -48.02 -2.29
C ASN A 128 -1.07 -48.55 -3.33
N GLU A 129 -1.04 -47.97 -4.53
CA GLU A 129 0.00 -48.28 -5.52
C GLU A 129 1.39 -47.88 -4.99
N HIS A 130 1.52 -46.67 -4.44
CA HIS A 130 2.77 -46.22 -3.82
C HIS A 130 3.24 -47.18 -2.71
N CYS A 131 2.35 -47.59 -1.79
CA CYS A 131 2.65 -48.58 -0.76
C CYS A 131 3.14 -49.90 -1.34
N ALA A 132 2.47 -50.41 -2.39
CA ALA A 132 2.86 -51.65 -3.06
C ALA A 132 4.26 -51.57 -3.67
N LEU A 133 4.64 -50.43 -4.25
CA LEU A 133 5.98 -50.20 -4.82
C LEU A 133 7.10 -50.18 -3.77
N THR A 134 6.78 -49.90 -2.50
CA THR A 134 7.77 -49.89 -1.42
C THR A 134 8.02 -51.27 -0.79
N ALA A 135 7.21 -52.29 -1.12
CA ALA A 135 7.32 -53.61 -0.50
C ALA A 135 8.72 -54.21 -0.68
N GLY A 136 9.33 -54.67 0.42
CA GLY A 136 10.67 -55.24 0.43
C GLY A 136 11.81 -54.23 0.27
N THR A 137 11.52 -52.93 0.22
CA THR A 137 12.54 -51.87 0.18
C THR A 137 12.92 -51.39 1.59
N ASN A 138 13.96 -50.56 1.68
CA ASN A 138 14.39 -49.94 2.94
C ASN A 138 13.38 -48.92 3.53
N ILE A 139 12.35 -48.57 2.76
CA ILE A 139 11.29 -47.62 3.12
C ILE A 139 9.91 -48.29 3.13
N ASP A 140 9.85 -49.62 3.30
CA ASP A 140 8.64 -50.42 3.17
C ASP A 140 7.49 -49.91 4.05
N ILE A 141 6.45 -49.41 3.38
CA ILE A 141 5.17 -48.97 3.94
C ILE A 141 4.01 -49.81 3.40
N SER A 142 4.28 -51.03 2.94
CA SER A 142 3.29 -51.91 2.29
C SER A 142 2.11 -52.32 3.20
N GLY A 143 2.24 -52.15 4.52
CA GLY A 143 1.17 -52.36 5.49
C GLY A 143 0.25 -51.14 5.66
N LEU A 144 0.57 -49.99 5.08
CA LEU A 144 -0.24 -48.78 5.19
C LEU A 144 -1.37 -48.76 4.16
N SER A 145 -2.50 -48.23 4.58
CA SER A 145 -3.62 -47.82 3.75
C SER A 145 -4.25 -46.56 4.35
N TYR A 146 -5.16 -45.93 3.61
CA TYR A 146 -5.93 -44.81 4.14
C TYR A 146 -6.71 -45.18 5.41
N ASP A 147 -7.30 -46.39 5.45
CA ASP A 147 -8.08 -46.84 6.60
C ASP A 147 -7.21 -46.98 7.85
N VAL A 148 -6.00 -47.54 7.70
CA VAL A 148 -5.02 -47.63 8.80
C VAL A 148 -4.67 -46.23 9.31
N LEU A 149 -4.36 -45.30 8.40
CA LEU A 149 -3.99 -43.93 8.79
C LEU A 149 -5.17 -43.16 9.41
N LYS A 150 -6.41 -43.36 8.96
CA LYS A 150 -7.61 -42.75 9.56
C LYS A 150 -7.88 -43.30 10.96
N GLN A 151 -7.65 -44.60 11.19
CA GLN A 151 -7.85 -45.23 12.50
C GLN A 151 -6.72 -44.91 13.50
N GLN A 152 -5.47 -44.89 13.05
CA GLN A 152 -4.29 -44.74 13.92
C GLN A 152 -3.70 -43.32 13.93
N GLY A 153 -4.23 -42.41 13.10
CA GLY A 153 -3.81 -41.01 13.00
C GLY A 153 -2.53 -40.82 12.16
N SER A 154 -1.37 -41.12 12.74
CA SER A 154 -0.10 -41.02 12.01
C SER A 154 0.86 -42.15 12.35
N ILE A 155 1.53 -42.68 11.32
CA ILE A 155 2.41 -43.84 11.44
C ILE A 155 3.80 -43.52 10.94
N GLN A 156 4.80 -43.84 11.75
CA GLN A 156 6.21 -43.69 11.41
C GLN A 156 6.66 -44.89 10.57
N TRP A 157 7.09 -44.65 9.33
CA TRP A 157 7.60 -45.76 8.50
C TRP A 157 8.92 -46.33 9.06
N PRO A 158 9.46 -47.46 8.59
CA PRO A 158 8.79 -48.53 7.87
C PRO A 158 7.56 -49.05 8.64
N TYR A 159 6.57 -49.50 7.88
CA TYR A 159 5.35 -50.16 8.35
C TYR A 159 4.95 -51.23 7.34
N THR A 160 5.44 -52.44 7.54
CA THR A 160 5.29 -53.56 6.58
C THR A 160 3.95 -54.28 6.76
N LYS A 161 3.52 -55.08 5.77
CA LYS A 161 2.33 -55.94 5.93
C LYS A 161 2.40 -56.86 7.16
N ALA A 162 3.58 -57.39 7.47
CA ALA A 162 3.75 -58.23 8.66
C ALA A 162 3.49 -57.47 9.98
N MET A 163 3.63 -56.14 9.98
CA MET A 163 3.34 -55.29 11.15
C MET A 163 1.84 -54.93 11.24
N HIS A 164 1.08 -55.07 10.14
CA HIS A 164 -0.36 -54.80 10.12
C HIS A 164 -1.16 -55.89 10.84
N ASP A 165 -0.74 -57.15 10.70
CA ASP A 165 -1.47 -58.33 11.20
C ASP A 165 -1.21 -58.65 12.69
N VAL A 166 -0.35 -57.88 13.37
CA VAL A 166 -0.08 -58.03 14.80
C VAL A 166 -1.14 -57.23 15.57
N VAL A 167 -1.97 -57.91 16.36
CA VAL A 167 -2.88 -57.27 17.32
C VAL A 167 -2.02 -56.65 18.42
N ILE A 168 -2.01 -55.32 18.50
CA ILE A 168 -1.28 -54.58 19.55
C ILE A 168 -2.32 -53.77 20.32
N ASP A 169 -2.23 -53.81 21.67
CA ASP A 169 -3.11 -53.06 22.57
C ASP A 169 -3.30 -51.60 22.13
N ALA A 170 -4.49 -51.07 22.40
CA ALA A 170 -4.88 -49.70 22.06
C ALA A 170 -3.89 -48.68 22.64
N GLY A 171 -2.92 -48.24 21.84
CA GLY A 171 -1.94 -47.20 22.20
C GLY A 171 -0.49 -47.42 21.77
N THR A 172 -0.09 -48.61 21.28
CA THR A 172 1.35 -48.94 21.10
C THR A 172 1.83 -49.19 19.65
N SER A 173 0.98 -49.14 18.62
CA SER A 173 1.45 -49.17 17.23
C SER A 173 1.58 -47.76 16.64
N THR A 174 2.78 -47.19 16.64
CA THR A 174 3.08 -45.95 15.88
C THR A 174 4.04 -46.17 14.73
N GLY A 175 4.23 -47.43 14.32
CA GLY A 175 5.24 -47.86 13.35
C GLY A 175 6.66 -47.94 13.94
N THR A 176 7.69 -47.78 13.10
CA THR A 176 9.09 -47.95 13.53
C THR A 176 9.63 -46.65 14.14
N ALA A 177 9.54 -46.51 15.46
CA ALA A 177 9.90 -45.28 16.19
C ALA A 177 11.35 -44.80 15.94
N ARG A 178 12.31 -45.74 15.91
CA ARG A 178 13.72 -45.45 15.67
C ARG A 178 14.33 -46.51 14.76
N LEU A 179 15.04 -46.09 13.73
CA LEU A 179 15.79 -46.98 12.85
C LEU A 179 17.13 -47.38 13.47
N PHE A 180 17.64 -48.54 13.04
CA PHE A 180 19.01 -49.00 13.30
C PHE A 180 19.37 -49.18 14.79
N THR A 181 18.39 -49.49 15.64
CA THR A 181 18.64 -49.80 17.07
C THR A 181 19.41 -51.10 17.27
N ASP A 182 19.43 -51.95 16.26
CA ASP A 182 20.21 -53.19 16.14
C ASP A 182 21.60 -52.97 15.52
N ALA A 183 22.00 -51.71 15.29
CA ALA A 183 23.24 -51.31 14.60
C ALA A 183 23.41 -51.90 13.18
N THR A 184 22.33 -52.35 12.54
CA THR A 184 22.35 -52.94 11.20
C THR A 184 21.80 -51.96 10.18
N PHE A 185 22.69 -51.37 9.38
CA PHE A 185 22.33 -50.37 8.38
C PHE A 185 21.97 -51.00 7.03
N TYR A 186 21.24 -50.24 6.19
CA TYR A 186 20.85 -50.65 4.85
C TYR A 186 21.97 -50.55 3.81
N THR A 187 23.17 -50.99 4.18
CA THR A 187 24.35 -51.05 3.30
C THR A 187 24.75 -52.51 3.09
N PRO A 188 25.45 -52.86 2.00
CA PRO A 188 25.92 -54.24 1.79
C PRO A 188 26.75 -54.79 2.97
N SER A 189 27.49 -53.91 3.66
CA SER A 189 28.32 -54.27 4.83
C SER A 189 27.57 -54.28 6.16
N LYS A 190 26.29 -53.85 6.18
CA LYS A 190 25.48 -53.60 7.38
C LYS A 190 26.00 -52.53 8.33
N LYS A 191 27.09 -51.82 7.99
CA LYS A 191 27.62 -50.69 8.76
C LYS A 191 27.11 -49.36 8.21
N ALA A 192 27.10 -48.33 9.05
CA ALA A 192 26.87 -46.95 8.61
C ALA A 192 27.98 -46.54 7.65
N ILE A 193 27.61 -45.91 6.54
CA ILE A 193 28.55 -45.21 5.66
C ILE A 193 28.45 -43.73 6.02
N ILE A 194 29.45 -43.24 6.74
CA ILE A 194 29.58 -41.81 7.05
C ILE A 194 30.49 -41.23 5.99
N HIS A 195 29.91 -40.45 5.08
CA HIS A 195 30.69 -39.75 4.09
C HIS A 195 31.30 -38.49 4.71
N SER A 196 32.63 -38.41 4.66
CA SER A 196 33.36 -37.15 4.79
C SER A 196 33.63 -36.64 3.37
N PHE A 197 33.27 -35.39 3.11
CA PHE A 197 33.53 -34.76 1.82
C PHE A 197 34.58 -33.67 2.05
N ALA A 198 35.52 -33.55 1.11
CA ALA A 198 36.32 -32.33 1.02
C ALA A 198 35.38 -31.16 0.67
N ASP A 199 35.72 -29.95 1.07
CA ASP A 199 35.02 -28.76 0.60
C ASP A 199 35.39 -28.55 -0.87
N VAL A 200 34.66 -29.20 -1.78
CA VAL A 200 34.92 -29.21 -3.23
C VAL A 200 34.24 -28.02 -3.92
N ASN A 201 33.42 -27.25 -3.20
CA ASN A 201 32.67 -26.18 -3.82
C ASN A 201 33.56 -24.95 -3.97
N GLU A 202 34.03 -24.72 -5.21
CA GLU A 202 34.90 -23.60 -5.58
C GLU A 202 34.11 -22.27 -5.68
N SER A 203 33.31 -21.97 -4.66
CA SER A 203 32.62 -20.68 -4.56
C SER A 203 33.64 -19.55 -4.73
N GLY A 204 33.27 -18.54 -5.52
CA GLY A 204 34.16 -17.44 -5.86
C GLY A 204 34.71 -16.76 -4.60
N GLN A 205 36.02 -16.53 -4.55
CA GLN A 205 36.67 -15.92 -3.38
C GLN A 205 36.53 -14.39 -3.41
N PRO A 206 36.38 -13.72 -2.25
CA PRO A 206 36.36 -12.25 -2.20
C PRO A 206 37.59 -11.66 -2.88
N THR A 207 37.39 -10.59 -3.63
CA THR A 207 38.44 -9.87 -4.37
C THR A 207 38.49 -8.41 -3.94
N ALA A 208 39.50 -7.66 -4.39
CA ALA A 208 39.55 -6.22 -4.15
C ALA A 208 38.33 -5.47 -4.73
N ILE A 209 37.74 -5.97 -5.82
CA ILE A 209 36.58 -5.35 -6.49
C ILE A 209 35.26 -5.79 -5.84
N TYR A 210 35.16 -7.07 -5.45
CA TYR A 210 33.99 -7.67 -4.79
C TYR A 210 34.41 -8.26 -3.43
N PRO A 211 34.60 -7.42 -2.40
CA PRO A 211 35.21 -7.84 -1.14
C PRO A 211 34.24 -8.50 -0.15
N LEU A 212 32.94 -8.52 -0.44
CA LEU A 212 31.91 -9.03 0.47
C LEU A 212 31.32 -10.35 -0.04
N ILE A 213 30.97 -11.24 0.89
CA ILE A 213 30.20 -12.45 0.60
C ILE A 213 28.71 -12.15 0.82
N LEU A 214 27.91 -12.36 -0.21
CA LEU A 214 26.45 -12.34 -0.14
C LEU A 214 25.93 -13.72 0.26
N THR A 215 25.17 -13.74 1.34
CA THR A 215 24.31 -14.85 1.73
C THR A 215 22.85 -14.51 1.42
N THR A 216 22.06 -15.52 1.05
CA THR A 216 20.62 -15.37 0.80
C THR A 216 19.82 -16.30 1.69
N GLY A 217 18.57 -15.93 1.99
CA GLY A 217 17.72 -16.75 2.85
C GLY A 217 16.31 -16.22 3.01
N ARG A 218 15.62 -16.73 4.04
CA ARG A 218 14.20 -16.46 4.30
C ARG A 218 14.01 -15.58 5.52
N ILE A 219 12.96 -14.77 5.52
CA ILE A 219 12.44 -14.09 6.70
C ILE A 219 11.35 -14.94 7.35
N ARG A 220 11.14 -14.75 8.65
CA ARG A 220 10.21 -15.53 9.48
C ARG A 220 8.79 -15.57 8.91
N ASP A 221 8.27 -14.42 8.48
CA ASP A 221 6.83 -14.25 8.19
C ASP A 221 6.42 -14.75 6.80
N GLN A 222 7.37 -15.18 5.97
CA GLN A 222 7.13 -15.46 4.56
C GLN A 222 7.63 -16.85 4.17
N TRP A 223 6.75 -17.63 3.54
CA TRP A 223 7.07 -18.97 3.09
C TRP A 223 7.55 -18.95 1.63
N HIS A 224 8.68 -19.61 1.38
CA HIS A 224 9.26 -19.82 0.05
C HIS A 224 9.35 -18.54 -0.79
N THR A 225 8.52 -18.37 -1.83
CA THR A 225 8.57 -17.26 -2.79
C THR A 225 7.40 -16.27 -2.63
N MET A 226 6.75 -16.27 -1.45
CA MET A 226 5.55 -15.47 -1.14
C MET A 226 4.32 -15.74 -2.02
N SER A 227 4.34 -16.76 -2.89
CA SER A 227 3.22 -17.11 -3.79
C SER A 227 1.88 -17.30 -3.05
N LYS A 228 1.95 -17.76 -1.79
CA LYS A 228 0.80 -17.89 -0.86
C LYS A 228 0.83 -16.84 0.24
N THR A 229 1.90 -16.81 1.05
CA THR A 229 1.98 -15.93 2.23
C THR A 229 2.00 -14.44 1.90
N GLY A 230 2.43 -14.08 0.68
CA GLY A 230 2.36 -12.72 0.17
C GLY A 230 0.93 -12.23 -0.14
N ARG A 231 -0.09 -13.09 -0.03
CA ARG A 231 -1.51 -12.68 -0.13
C ARG A 231 -2.13 -12.30 1.20
N VAL A 232 -1.45 -12.59 2.31
CA VAL A 232 -1.90 -12.31 3.67
C VAL A 232 -1.29 -11.00 4.13
N ASN A 233 -2.10 -9.94 4.23
CA ASN A 233 -1.58 -8.60 4.51
C ASN A 233 -1.04 -8.46 5.94
N LYS A 234 -1.56 -9.24 6.89
CA LYS A 234 -0.99 -9.37 8.24
C LYS A 234 0.50 -9.76 8.23
N LEU A 235 0.91 -10.68 7.35
CA LEU A 235 2.29 -11.16 7.27
C LEU A 235 3.26 -10.15 6.62
N LYS A 236 2.74 -9.06 6.03
CA LYS A 236 3.54 -7.97 5.45
C LYS A 236 3.77 -6.81 6.42
N GLN A 237 3.10 -6.78 7.58
CA GLN A 237 3.16 -5.63 8.47
C GLN A 237 4.51 -5.47 9.17
N HIS A 238 5.21 -6.59 9.42
CA HIS A 238 6.52 -6.55 10.08
C HIS A 238 7.65 -6.22 9.09
N ILE A 239 7.70 -6.90 7.94
CA ILE A 239 8.71 -6.66 6.89
C ILE A 239 7.97 -6.59 5.55
N SER A 240 7.87 -5.36 5.00
CA SER A 240 7.12 -5.08 3.77
C SER A 240 7.99 -4.79 2.54
N GLU A 241 9.30 -4.65 2.73
CA GLU A 241 10.30 -4.33 1.69
C GLU A 241 11.50 -5.28 1.83
N SER A 242 12.19 -5.56 0.73
CA SER A 242 13.49 -6.22 0.76
C SER A 242 14.57 -5.27 1.32
N PHE A 243 15.61 -5.81 1.91
CA PHE A 243 16.70 -5.08 2.56
C PHE A 243 18.00 -5.87 2.47
N VAL A 244 19.14 -5.21 2.65
CA VAL A 244 20.42 -5.88 2.85
C VAL A 244 20.91 -5.66 4.27
N GLU A 245 21.16 -6.75 4.99
CA GLU A 245 21.85 -6.69 6.28
C GLU A 245 23.35 -6.55 6.06
N ILE A 246 23.96 -5.60 6.77
CA ILE A 246 25.38 -5.30 6.72
C ILE A 246 25.91 -5.02 8.13
N HIS A 247 27.11 -5.51 8.44
CA HIS A 247 27.75 -5.19 9.71
C HIS A 247 28.08 -3.69 9.79
N PRO A 248 27.85 -3.00 10.94
CA PRO A 248 28.12 -1.57 11.08
C PRO A 248 29.51 -1.12 10.62
N ASP A 249 30.56 -1.88 10.96
CA ASP A 249 31.94 -1.59 10.52
C ASP A 249 32.12 -1.65 8.99
N ASP A 250 31.50 -2.62 8.31
CA ASP A 250 31.58 -2.71 6.85
C ASP A 250 30.81 -1.58 6.17
N ALA A 251 29.70 -1.15 6.77
CA ALA A 251 28.92 0.00 6.33
C ALA A 251 29.71 1.31 6.53
N ALA A 252 30.38 1.47 7.68
CA ALA A 252 31.19 2.64 8.00
C ALA A 252 32.35 2.81 7.01
N GLN A 253 33.04 1.72 6.66
CA GLN A 253 34.09 1.74 5.63
C GLN A 253 33.58 2.20 4.25
N ARG A 254 32.28 2.06 3.99
CA ARG A 254 31.62 2.42 2.72
C ARG A 254 30.80 3.70 2.81
N ASN A 255 30.82 4.40 3.94
CA ASN A 255 29.96 5.57 4.23
C ASN A 255 28.46 5.28 4.02
N ILE A 256 28.03 4.05 4.25
CA ILE A 256 26.62 3.64 4.18
C ILE A 256 25.99 3.94 5.54
N LYS A 257 24.81 4.57 5.55
CA LYS A 257 24.01 4.82 6.76
C LYS A 257 22.89 3.78 6.88
N GLU A 258 22.39 3.57 8.10
CA GLU A 258 21.14 2.84 8.34
C GLU A 258 20.01 3.40 7.47
N ASN A 259 19.20 2.52 6.88
CA ASN A 259 18.13 2.84 5.93
C ASN A 259 18.56 3.56 4.63
N ALA A 260 19.85 3.78 4.39
CA ALA A 260 20.31 4.34 3.12
C ALA A 260 20.01 3.37 1.98
N LEU A 261 19.60 3.91 0.84
CA LEU A 261 19.44 3.12 -0.37
C LEU A 261 20.83 2.73 -0.90
N VAL A 262 21.05 1.45 -1.11
CA VAL A 262 22.33 0.91 -1.57
C VAL A 262 22.14 0.07 -2.83
N THR A 263 23.21 -0.02 -3.62
CA THR A 263 23.30 -0.91 -4.77
C THR A 263 24.25 -2.05 -4.40
N ILE A 264 23.74 -3.27 -4.43
CA ILE A 264 24.55 -4.50 -4.34
C ILE A 264 24.78 -4.97 -5.77
N PHE A 265 26.03 -5.28 -6.12
CA PHE A 265 26.37 -5.67 -7.48
C PHE A 265 27.56 -6.61 -7.55
N ASN A 266 27.62 -7.34 -8.66
CA ASN A 266 28.77 -8.12 -9.10
C ASN A 266 28.76 -8.21 -10.64
N ALA A 267 29.62 -9.06 -11.23
CA ALA A 267 29.71 -9.22 -12.68
C ALA A 267 28.41 -9.70 -13.36
N ARG A 268 27.47 -10.30 -12.62
CA ARG A 268 26.20 -10.84 -13.17
C ARG A 268 25.08 -9.83 -13.15
N GLY A 269 25.03 -8.97 -12.14
CA GLY A 269 23.89 -8.08 -12.00
C GLY A 269 23.94 -7.17 -10.80
N THR A 270 22.77 -6.61 -10.52
CA THR A 270 22.58 -5.62 -9.49
C THR A 270 21.21 -5.77 -8.81
N VAL A 271 21.17 -5.39 -7.54
CA VAL A 271 20.00 -5.26 -6.67
C VAL A 271 20.11 -3.91 -5.98
N ARG A 272 18.98 -3.24 -5.76
CA ARG A 272 18.88 -1.98 -5.04
C ARG A 272 17.83 -2.08 -3.95
N VAL A 273 18.28 -1.99 -2.71
CA VAL A 273 17.45 -2.11 -1.50
C VAL A 273 18.02 -1.20 -0.40
N LYS A 274 17.32 -1.08 0.73
CA LYS A 274 17.84 -0.32 1.88
C LYS A 274 18.83 -1.15 2.68
N ALA A 275 19.86 -0.49 3.20
CA ALA A 275 20.78 -1.07 4.17
C ALA A 275 20.13 -1.15 5.54
N LYS A 276 20.33 -2.27 6.24
CA LYS A 276 19.93 -2.51 7.61
C LYS A 276 21.15 -2.98 8.39
N TYR A 277 21.50 -2.30 9.46
CA TYR A 277 22.60 -2.71 10.31
C TYR A 277 22.23 -3.96 11.10
N SER A 278 23.19 -4.86 11.21
CA SER A 278 23.07 -6.06 12.03
C SER A 278 24.44 -6.46 12.55
N THR A 279 24.54 -6.74 13.85
CA THR A 279 25.73 -7.37 14.45
C THR A 279 25.63 -8.90 14.43
N ASP A 280 24.47 -9.44 14.05
CA ASP A 280 24.24 -10.88 13.93
C ASP A 280 24.89 -11.45 12.66
N ILE A 281 25.32 -10.58 11.75
CA ILE A 281 26.08 -10.94 10.55
C ILE A 281 27.57 -10.68 10.73
N LYS A 282 28.39 -11.61 10.26
CA LYS A 282 29.85 -11.51 10.33
C LYS A 282 30.36 -10.38 9.43
N ARG A 283 31.42 -9.67 9.85
CA ARG A 283 32.17 -8.74 8.98
C ARG A 283 32.63 -9.44 7.69
N GLY A 284 32.56 -8.72 6.58
CA GLY A 284 32.82 -9.26 5.24
C GLY A 284 31.65 -10.04 4.63
N VAL A 285 30.50 -10.12 5.33
CA VAL A 285 29.31 -10.84 4.87
C VAL A 285 28.09 -9.89 4.88
N VAL A 286 27.26 -10.01 3.85
CA VAL A 286 25.96 -9.34 3.74
C VAL A 286 24.86 -10.35 3.51
N PHE A 287 23.65 -10.04 3.98
CA PHE A 287 22.49 -10.93 3.84
C PHE A 287 21.35 -10.23 3.10
N LEU A 288 20.77 -10.92 2.12
CA LEU A 288 19.64 -10.44 1.34
C LEU A 288 18.52 -11.50 1.30
N PRO A 289 17.30 -11.19 1.74
CA PRO A 289 16.18 -12.11 1.63
C PRO A 289 15.85 -12.48 0.18
N MET A 290 15.58 -13.76 -0.08
CA MET A 290 15.31 -14.28 -1.42
C MET A 290 13.86 -14.05 -1.90
N HIS A 291 12.97 -13.57 -1.03
CA HIS A 291 11.53 -13.68 -1.25
C HIS A 291 10.96 -12.78 -2.35
N TRP A 292 11.58 -11.62 -2.58
CA TRP A 292 11.08 -10.63 -3.52
C TRP A 292 11.55 -10.97 -4.94
N GLY A 293 10.61 -11.21 -5.84
CA GLY A 293 10.86 -11.26 -7.28
C GLY A 293 10.92 -9.87 -7.91
N LYS A 294 10.51 -9.76 -9.18
CA LYS A 294 10.18 -8.45 -9.78
C LYS A 294 9.07 -7.71 -9.02
N ILE A 295 9.22 -6.40 -8.89
CA ILE A 295 8.15 -5.50 -8.46
C ILE A 295 7.75 -4.70 -9.68
N LEU A 296 6.50 -4.86 -10.12
CA LEU A 296 6.02 -4.35 -11.41
C LEU A 296 6.98 -4.80 -12.53
N ASN A 297 7.62 -3.86 -13.23
CA ASN A 297 8.57 -4.13 -14.31
C ASN A 297 10.04 -4.14 -13.88
N SER A 298 10.33 -3.94 -12.60
CA SER A 298 11.71 -3.81 -12.11
C SER A 298 12.18 -5.06 -11.35
N ASP A 299 13.40 -5.47 -11.63
CA ASP A 299 14.04 -6.63 -10.99
C ASP A 299 15.05 -6.27 -9.90
N LEU A 300 15.21 -4.99 -9.54
CA LEU A 300 16.24 -4.58 -8.58
C LEU A 300 15.97 -5.04 -7.13
N ASN A 301 14.87 -5.73 -6.84
CA ASN A 301 14.60 -6.29 -5.51
C ASN A 301 14.95 -7.79 -5.41
N ARG A 302 15.43 -8.39 -6.50
CA ARG A 302 15.53 -9.84 -6.68
C ARG A 302 16.92 -10.36 -6.38
N ALA A 303 17.09 -10.99 -5.21
CA ALA A 303 18.38 -11.49 -4.73
C ALA A 303 19.12 -12.37 -5.75
N ASN A 304 18.38 -13.23 -6.44
CA ASN A 304 18.97 -14.18 -7.39
C ASN A 304 19.47 -13.55 -8.70
N ASN A 305 19.38 -12.23 -8.87
CA ASN A 305 20.16 -11.53 -9.90
C ASN A 305 21.67 -11.55 -9.59
N LEU A 306 22.04 -11.78 -8.34
CA LEU A 306 23.42 -11.77 -7.85
C LEU A 306 23.98 -13.17 -7.62
N THR A 307 23.13 -14.20 -7.58
CA THR A 307 23.54 -15.59 -7.33
C THR A 307 24.14 -16.23 -8.58
N ASN A 308 24.84 -17.35 -8.42
CA ASN A 308 25.59 -18.00 -9.48
C ASN A 308 24.98 -19.38 -9.82
N ASN A 309 25.29 -19.92 -11.01
CA ASN A 309 24.78 -21.21 -11.49
C ASN A 309 25.69 -22.41 -11.13
N LEU A 310 26.67 -22.23 -10.24
CA LEU A 310 27.46 -23.34 -9.72
C LEU A 310 26.53 -24.27 -8.95
N VAL A 311 26.67 -25.56 -9.19
CA VAL A 311 25.89 -26.61 -8.54
C VAL A 311 26.84 -27.64 -7.95
N ASP A 312 26.43 -28.24 -6.84
CA ASP A 312 27.12 -29.42 -6.33
C ASP A 312 27.10 -30.53 -7.40
N PRO A 313 28.25 -31.16 -7.71
CA PRO A 313 28.32 -32.14 -8.80
C PRO A 313 27.49 -33.40 -8.55
N ILE A 314 27.14 -33.71 -7.29
CA ILE A 314 26.38 -34.90 -6.89
C ILE A 314 24.89 -34.56 -6.73
N SER A 315 24.54 -33.65 -5.83
CA SER A 315 23.14 -33.30 -5.52
C SER A 315 22.50 -32.39 -6.57
N LYS A 316 23.32 -31.71 -7.38
CA LYS A 316 22.90 -30.65 -8.34
C LYS A 316 22.23 -29.44 -7.68
N GLU A 317 22.37 -29.29 -6.36
CA GLU A 317 21.87 -28.12 -5.64
C GLU A 317 22.71 -26.87 -5.95
N PRO A 318 22.10 -25.71 -6.25
CA PRO A 318 22.84 -24.48 -6.53
C PRO A 318 23.49 -23.83 -5.31
N ASP A 319 24.60 -23.14 -5.55
CA ASP A 319 25.35 -22.35 -4.57
C ASP A 319 24.68 -21.00 -4.23
N PHE A 320 23.44 -21.06 -3.72
CA PHE A 320 22.60 -19.88 -3.47
C PHE A 320 23.12 -18.94 -2.38
N LYS A 321 23.85 -19.49 -1.41
CA LYS A 321 24.23 -18.79 -0.18
C LYS A 321 25.63 -18.21 -0.26
N PHE A 322 26.27 -18.29 -1.42
CA PHE A 322 27.60 -17.77 -1.61
C PHE A 322 27.69 -17.01 -2.95
N SER A 323 27.93 -15.71 -2.87
CA SER A 323 28.27 -14.92 -4.05
C SER A 323 29.12 -13.74 -3.63
N ILE A 324 30.19 -13.45 -4.38
CA ILE A 324 30.97 -12.24 -4.12
C ILE A 324 30.24 -11.03 -4.67
N VAL A 325 30.20 -9.97 -3.88
CA VAL A 325 29.54 -8.71 -4.21
C VAL A 325 30.33 -7.51 -3.69
N GLN A 326 29.99 -6.35 -4.23
CA GLN A 326 30.24 -5.07 -3.59
C GLN A 326 28.89 -4.42 -3.22
N VAL A 327 28.91 -3.60 -2.17
CA VAL A 327 27.79 -2.76 -1.76
C VAL A 327 28.25 -1.30 -1.75
N GLU A 328 27.48 -0.43 -2.39
CA GLU A 328 27.74 1.01 -2.41
C GLU A 328 26.47 1.80 -2.16
N ALA A 329 26.60 2.98 -1.55
CA ALA A 329 25.49 3.93 -1.47
C ALA A 329 25.00 4.29 -2.88
N TYR A 330 23.70 4.21 -3.11
CA TYR A 330 23.12 4.58 -4.39
C TYR A 330 23.24 6.10 -4.58
N LYS A 331 23.79 6.50 -5.74
CA LYS A 331 23.91 7.91 -6.15
C LYS A 331 23.07 8.13 -7.40
N LYS A 332 22.01 8.94 -7.29
CA LYS A 332 21.27 9.41 -8.46
C LYS A 332 22.00 10.57 -9.13
N PRO A 333 21.81 10.78 -10.45
CA PRO A 333 22.22 12.01 -11.10
C PRO A 333 21.42 13.21 -10.56
N VAL A 334 22.05 14.39 -10.55
CA VAL A 334 21.39 15.67 -10.26
C VAL A 334 20.45 16.00 -11.40
N GLN A 335 19.23 16.40 -11.07
CA GLN A 335 18.18 16.73 -12.05
C GLN A 335 17.58 18.10 -11.78
N LYS A 336 17.03 18.71 -12.83
CA LYS A 336 16.16 19.89 -12.78
C LYS A 336 14.71 19.46 -12.75
N ILE A 337 14.00 19.79 -11.68
CA ILE A 337 12.62 19.42 -11.45
C ILE A 337 11.76 20.67 -11.54
N ILE A 338 10.82 20.67 -12.48
CA ILE A 338 9.77 21.70 -12.55
C ILE A 338 8.48 21.12 -11.98
N VAL A 339 7.83 21.87 -11.10
CA VAL A 339 6.53 21.54 -10.52
C VAL A 339 5.51 22.57 -10.98
N ILE A 340 4.45 22.13 -11.65
CA ILE A 340 3.36 23.00 -12.11
C ILE A 340 2.19 22.92 -11.12
N GLY A 341 1.94 24.00 -10.39
CA GLY A 341 0.91 24.12 -9.35
C GLY A 341 1.50 24.05 -7.94
N ALA A 342 0.99 24.90 -7.03
CA ALA A 342 1.43 24.99 -5.63
C ALA A 342 0.34 24.52 -4.64
N GLY A 343 -0.30 23.40 -4.95
CA GLY A 343 -1.31 22.76 -4.08
C GLY A 343 -0.73 21.75 -3.09
N ALA A 344 -1.61 20.97 -2.45
CA ALA A 344 -1.22 19.94 -1.49
C ALA A 344 -0.28 18.87 -2.07
N GLY A 345 -0.48 18.45 -3.33
CA GLY A 345 0.40 17.47 -3.99
C GLY A 345 1.82 17.99 -4.19
N ALA A 346 1.97 19.25 -4.62
CA ALA A 346 3.28 19.88 -4.77
C ALA A 346 3.98 20.12 -3.42
N CYS A 347 3.25 20.59 -2.41
CA CYS A 347 3.78 20.75 -1.05
C CYS A 347 4.25 19.41 -0.47
N GLY A 348 3.43 18.35 -0.62
CA GLY A 348 3.79 16.99 -0.24
C GLY A 348 5.03 16.49 -0.97
N PHE A 349 5.15 16.78 -2.27
CA PHE A 349 6.32 16.37 -3.06
C PHE A 349 7.57 17.06 -2.59
N VAL A 350 7.56 18.40 -2.45
CA VAL A 350 8.73 19.16 -1.98
C VAL A 350 9.20 18.63 -0.63
N LYS A 351 8.29 18.46 0.34
CA LYS A 351 8.63 18.00 1.69
C LYS A 351 9.19 16.57 1.68
N SER A 352 8.52 15.63 1.01
CA SER A 352 8.98 14.24 0.93
C SER A 352 10.28 14.10 0.13
N TYR A 353 10.44 14.89 -0.94
CA TYR A 353 11.62 14.83 -1.78
C TYR A 353 12.84 15.44 -1.09
N ARG A 354 12.70 16.59 -0.42
CA ARG A 354 13.80 17.21 0.34
C ARG A 354 14.24 16.41 1.57
N ALA A 355 13.37 15.55 2.11
CA ALA A 355 13.77 14.58 3.12
C ALA A 355 14.72 13.48 2.57
N LEU A 356 14.74 13.26 1.25
CA LEU A 356 15.54 12.22 0.58
C LEU A 356 16.70 12.78 -0.25
N ASN A 357 16.53 13.98 -0.82
CA ASN A 357 17.47 14.60 -1.76
C ASN A 357 17.54 16.11 -1.54
N VAL A 358 18.77 16.62 -1.38
CA VAL A 358 19.05 18.06 -1.18
C VAL A 358 19.78 18.70 -2.36
N SER A 359 20.14 17.94 -3.40
CA SER A 359 21.01 18.39 -4.48
C SER A 359 20.27 18.89 -5.72
N ASP A 360 19.08 18.36 -5.99
CA ASP A 360 18.37 18.61 -7.25
C ASP A 360 17.73 20.00 -7.24
N GLU A 361 17.67 20.66 -8.39
CA GLU A 361 17.06 21.99 -8.54
C GLU A 361 15.52 21.83 -8.61
N ILE A 362 14.77 22.58 -7.79
CA ILE A 362 13.30 22.54 -7.80
C ILE A 362 12.75 23.94 -8.04
N LYS A 363 11.99 24.09 -9.14
CA LYS A 363 11.20 25.28 -9.43
C LYS A 363 9.72 24.95 -9.37
N VAL A 364 8.96 25.71 -8.60
CA VAL A 364 7.51 25.55 -8.47
C VAL A 364 6.83 26.76 -9.09
N PHE A 365 5.89 26.54 -10.00
CA PHE A 365 5.11 27.60 -10.64
C PHE A 365 3.68 27.59 -10.12
N SER A 366 3.23 28.74 -9.60
CA SER A 366 1.89 28.91 -9.05
C SER A 366 1.17 30.04 -9.78
N LYS A 367 0.01 29.73 -10.38
CA LYS A 367 -0.90 30.75 -10.91
C LYS A 367 -1.41 31.70 -9.82
N GLU A 368 -1.54 31.21 -8.59
CA GLU A 368 -1.96 32.04 -7.46
C GLU A 368 -0.76 32.79 -6.86
N ASN A 369 -0.97 34.04 -6.47
CA ASN A 369 0.04 34.87 -5.83
C ASN A 369 0.08 34.66 -4.30
N PHE A 370 0.14 33.41 -3.85
CA PHE A 370 0.15 33.04 -2.43
C PHE A 370 1.18 31.94 -2.15
N PRO A 371 1.68 31.81 -0.91
CA PRO A 371 2.45 30.64 -0.48
C PRO A 371 1.58 29.38 -0.51
N PHE A 372 2.20 28.20 -0.31
CA PHE A 372 1.44 26.96 -0.12
C PHE A 372 0.48 27.11 1.07
N TYR A 373 -0.79 26.74 0.90
CA TYR A 373 -1.79 26.86 1.96
C TYR A 373 -2.84 25.73 1.93
N ASN A 374 -3.54 25.55 3.04
CA ASN A 374 -4.54 24.50 3.22
C ASN A 374 -5.94 24.96 2.77
N ARG A 375 -6.30 24.63 1.53
CA ARG A 375 -7.62 24.95 0.95
C ARG A 375 -8.80 24.32 1.68
N VAL A 376 -8.60 23.21 2.40
CA VAL A 376 -9.67 22.51 3.15
C VAL A 376 -10.11 23.29 4.40
N MET A 377 -9.38 24.36 4.77
CA MET A 377 -9.70 25.22 5.91
C MET A 377 -10.29 26.57 5.48
N LEU A 378 -10.62 26.74 4.19
CA LEU A 378 -11.27 27.97 3.71
C LEU A 378 -12.63 28.25 4.37
N PRO A 379 -13.51 27.25 4.66
CA PRO A 379 -14.74 27.49 5.42
C PRO A 379 -14.48 28.15 6.79
N ASP A 380 -13.53 27.63 7.56
CA ASP A 380 -13.15 28.16 8.89
C ASP A 380 -12.47 29.55 8.80
N TYR A 381 -11.78 29.82 7.67
CA TYR A 381 -11.24 31.15 7.39
C TYR A 381 -12.36 32.18 7.11
N ILE A 382 -13.45 31.76 6.49
CA ILE A 382 -14.61 32.61 6.21
C ILE A 382 -15.39 32.93 7.47
N SER A 383 -15.58 31.94 8.36
CA SER A 383 -16.21 32.18 9.68
C SER A 383 -15.32 33.02 10.61
N GLY A 384 -14.01 33.08 10.33
CA GLY A 384 -13.03 33.77 11.15
C GLY A 384 -12.51 32.94 12.34
N GLU A 385 -12.90 31.67 12.43
CA GLU A 385 -12.35 30.71 13.38
C GLU A 385 -10.84 30.50 13.16
N GLN A 386 -10.41 30.53 11.89
CA GLN A 386 -9.00 30.43 11.51
C GLN A 386 -8.55 31.71 10.81
N GLN A 387 -7.34 32.17 11.17
CA GLN A 387 -6.67 33.29 10.51
C GLN A 387 -5.80 32.79 9.35
N TRP A 388 -5.53 33.66 8.36
CA TRP A 388 -4.73 33.29 7.18
C TRP A 388 -3.39 32.63 7.52
N ALA A 389 -2.68 33.13 8.53
CA ALA A 389 -1.40 32.57 8.96
C ALA A 389 -1.49 31.08 9.34
N GLN A 390 -2.64 30.63 9.86
CA GLN A 390 -2.87 29.23 10.25
C GLN A 390 -3.14 28.31 9.04
N LEU A 391 -3.51 28.90 7.90
CA LEU A 391 -3.71 28.16 6.65
C LEU A 391 -2.41 27.96 5.89
N VAL A 392 -1.38 28.78 6.11
CA VAL A 392 -0.08 28.68 5.44
C VAL A 392 0.60 27.34 5.81
N LYS A 393 1.02 26.59 4.79
CA LYS A 393 1.61 25.25 4.91
C LYS A 393 3.12 25.23 4.69
N MET A 394 3.66 26.30 4.11
CA MET A 394 5.08 26.54 3.91
C MET A 394 5.33 28.04 3.98
N THR A 395 6.13 28.49 4.95
CA THR A 395 6.53 29.89 5.06
C THR A 395 7.65 30.23 4.08
N ASP A 396 7.90 31.53 3.86
CA ASP A 396 8.99 31.99 3.02
C ASP A 396 10.37 31.53 3.55
N ASP A 397 10.54 31.47 4.87
CA ASP A 397 11.76 30.93 5.49
C ASP A 397 11.93 29.43 5.25
N GLU A 398 10.84 28.65 5.35
CA GLU A 398 10.87 27.22 5.02
C GLU A 398 11.17 26.98 3.54
N GLU A 399 10.63 27.81 2.65
CA GLU A 399 10.90 27.77 1.20
C GLU A 399 12.41 27.91 0.93
N ASN A 400 13.04 28.91 1.54
CA ASN A 400 14.49 29.15 1.45
C ASN A 400 15.31 28.01 2.04
N ASN A 401 14.93 27.52 3.23
CA ASN A 401 15.62 26.41 3.90
C ASN A 401 15.55 25.10 3.11
N LEU A 402 14.46 24.89 2.37
CA LEU A 402 14.27 23.73 1.49
C LEU A 402 14.95 23.89 0.12
N GLY A 403 15.52 25.07 -0.17
CA GLY A 403 16.22 25.34 -1.43
C GLY A 403 15.31 25.14 -2.65
N ILE A 404 14.10 25.68 -2.62
CA ILE A 404 13.18 25.70 -3.76
C ILE A 404 12.97 27.14 -4.25
N LEU A 405 12.59 27.29 -5.52
CA LEU A 405 12.20 28.58 -6.09
C LEU A 405 10.70 28.58 -6.43
N LEU A 406 9.87 29.29 -5.65
CA LEU A 406 8.44 29.43 -5.92
C LEU A 406 8.13 30.70 -6.73
N TYR A 407 7.71 30.52 -7.97
CA TYR A 407 7.21 31.58 -8.83
C TYR A 407 5.71 31.78 -8.57
N ARG A 408 5.37 32.80 -7.77
CA ARG A 408 3.99 33.17 -7.41
C ARG A 408 3.36 34.07 -8.48
N GLY A 409 2.09 33.84 -8.79
CA GLY A 409 1.38 34.59 -9.84
C GLY A 409 1.82 34.27 -11.28
N VAL A 410 2.62 33.22 -11.48
CA VAL A 410 3.18 32.81 -12.77
C VAL A 410 2.67 31.41 -13.11
N SER A 411 1.92 31.28 -14.20
CA SER A 411 1.45 30.00 -14.73
C SER A 411 2.40 29.45 -15.80
N ILE A 412 2.34 28.15 -16.03
CA ILE A 412 2.94 27.52 -17.22
C ILE A 412 1.86 27.42 -18.29
N GLU A 413 2.15 27.96 -19.48
CA GLU A 413 1.22 28.03 -20.61
C GLU A 413 1.50 26.95 -21.66
N GLN A 414 2.75 26.50 -21.78
CA GLN A 414 3.15 25.50 -22.78
C GLN A 414 4.16 24.49 -22.20
N VAL A 415 4.05 23.23 -22.63
CA VAL A 415 5.03 22.17 -22.38
C VAL A 415 5.50 21.60 -23.71
N ASP A 416 6.80 21.70 -23.98
CA ASP A 416 7.46 21.00 -25.09
C ASP A 416 8.15 19.74 -24.53
N ARG A 417 7.57 18.58 -24.82
CA ARG A 417 8.06 17.27 -24.38
C ARG A 417 9.33 16.84 -25.12
N LYS A 418 9.46 17.22 -26.38
CA LYS A 418 10.57 16.79 -27.23
C LYS A 418 11.86 17.47 -26.79
N ASN A 419 11.78 18.77 -26.53
CA ASN A 419 12.93 19.58 -26.09
C ASN A 419 13.06 19.64 -24.56
N LYS A 420 12.12 19.06 -23.81
CA LYS A 420 12.03 19.09 -22.34
C LYS A 420 12.09 20.50 -21.75
N THR A 421 11.20 21.37 -22.24
CA THR A 421 11.09 22.76 -21.79
C THR A 421 9.65 23.13 -21.48
N VAL A 422 9.45 24.08 -20.57
CA VAL A 422 8.15 24.72 -20.33
C VAL A 422 8.25 26.22 -20.57
N THR A 423 7.17 26.84 -21.03
CA THR A 423 7.07 28.29 -21.19
C THR A 423 6.09 28.86 -20.19
N ASP A 424 6.52 29.84 -19.41
CA ASP A 424 5.69 30.50 -18.42
C ASP A 424 4.83 31.64 -19.01
N SER A 425 3.93 32.19 -18.20
CA SER A 425 3.01 33.26 -18.58
C SER A 425 3.69 34.59 -18.94
N ASN A 426 4.99 34.73 -18.63
CA ASN A 426 5.81 35.87 -19.03
C ASN A 426 6.58 35.60 -20.34
N GLY A 427 6.37 34.44 -20.96
CA GLY A 427 7.08 34.01 -22.17
C GLY A 427 8.48 33.48 -21.91
N THR A 428 8.86 33.24 -20.64
CA THR A 428 10.20 32.72 -20.30
C THR A 428 10.22 31.20 -20.42
N LEU A 429 11.28 30.68 -21.04
CA LEU A 429 11.48 29.25 -21.25
C LEU A 429 12.36 28.64 -20.16
N HIS A 430 11.91 27.53 -19.58
CA HIS A 430 12.60 26.82 -18.50
C HIS A 430 12.84 25.35 -18.88
N PRO A 431 14.10 24.87 -18.93
CA PRO A 431 14.41 23.46 -19.18
C PRO A 431 14.15 22.59 -17.95
N TYR A 432 13.77 21.33 -18.16
CA TYR A 432 13.58 20.34 -17.09
C TYR A 432 14.17 18.97 -17.47
N ASP A 433 14.57 18.21 -16.45
CA ASP A 433 14.81 16.76 -16.58
C ASP A 433 13.56 15.97 -16.18
N VAL A 434 12.84 16.49 -15.19
CA VAL A 434 11.58 15.93 -14.66
C VAL A 434 10.53 17.04 -14.56
N LEU A 435 9.32 16.76 -15.03
CA LEU A 435 8.16 17.63 -14.87
C LEU A 435 7.11 16.98 -13.98
N LEU A 436 6.68 17.68 -12.92
CA LEU A 436 5.61 17.24 -12.04
C LEU A 436 4.37 18.12 -12.24
N MET A 437 3.30 17.56 -12.79
CA MET A 437 2.01 18.21 -12.93
C MET A 437 1.19 18.05 -11.65
N ALA A 438 1.01 19.15 -10.92
CA ALA A 438 0.22 19.24 -9.69
C ALA A 438 -0.84 20.36 -9.77
N THR A 439 -1.40 20.58 -10.97
CA THR A 439 -2.34 21.68 -11.28
C THR A 439 -3.72 21.52 -10.63
N GLY A 440 -4.00 20.34 -10.06
CA GLY A 440 -5.22 20.06 -9.30
C GLY A 440 -6.49 20.21 -10.12
N SER A 441 -7.49 20.86 -9.54
CA SER A 441 -8.81 21.07 -10.15
C SER A 441 -9.36 22.46 -9.84
N ARG A 442 -10.34 22.88 -10.63
CA ARG A 442 -11.16 24.08 -10.44
C ARG A 442 -12.59 23.71 -10.02
N ALA A 443 -13.34 24.66 -9.49
CA ALA A 443 -14.76 24.46 -9.18
C ALA A 443 -15.55 24.13 -10.45
N ALA A 444 -16.47 23.17 -10.35
CA ALA A 444 -17.46 22.91 -11.41
C ALA A 444 -18.52 24.02 -11.39
N MET A 445 -18.89 24.50 -12.57
CA MET A 445 -19.90 25.55 -12.74
C MET A 445 -21.19 24.97 -13.32
N LEU A 446 -22.32 25.58 -12.97
CA LEU A 446 -23.58 25.33 -13.67
C LEU A 446 -23.50 25.88 -15.10
N LYS A 447 -24.35 25.37 -15.99
CA LYS A 447 -24.53 25.97 -17.31
C LYS A 447 -25.23 27.32 -17.14
N ASP A 448 -24.89 28.27 -18.00
CA ASP A 448 -25.58 29.56 -18.12
C ASP A 448 -25.60 30.42 -16.84
N VAL A 449 -24.55 30.32 -16.02
CA VAL A 449 -24.36 31.23 -14.87
C VAL A 449 -24.05 32.63 -15.40
N PRO A 450 -24.89 33.64 -15.10
CA PRO A 450 -24.67 34.99 -15.56
C PRO A 450 -23.47 35.64 -14.85
N ALA A 451 -22.78 36.55 -15.56
CA ALA A 451 -21.76 37.40 -14.96
C ALA A 451 -22.43 38.47 -14.08
N MET A 452 -22.70 38.12 -12.83
CA MET A 452 -23.29 39.00 -11.82
C MET A 452 -22.49 38.96 -10.52
N GLU A 453 -22.42 40.09 -9.83
CA GLU A 453 -21.89 40.15 -8.47
C GLU A 453 -22.76 39.34 -7.50
N GLY A 454 -22.13 38.73 -6.51
CA GLY A 454 -22.81 37.91 -5.51
C GLY A 454 -22.92 36.42 -5.87
N ILE A 455 -22.40 35.97 -7.01
CA ILE A 455 -22.29 34.54 -7.34
C ILE A 455 -20.83 34.10 -7.18
N PHE A 456 -20.60 33.12 -6.32
CA PHE A 456 -19.27 32.68 -5.90
C PHE A 456 -19.07 31.18 -6.11
N THR A 457 -17.80 30.79 -6.22
CA THR A 457 -17.32 29.43 -5.96
C THR A 457 -16.50 29.44 -4.68
N MET A 458 -16.04 28.27 -4.23
CA MET A 458 -15.13 28.19 -3.07
C MET A 458 -13.96 27.27 -3.36
N ARG A 459 -12.88 27.82 -3.93
CA ARG A 459 -11.69 27.05 -4.33
C ARG A 459 -10.37 27.74 -4.01
N SER A 460 -10.31 29.05 -4.20
CA SER A 460 -9.12 29.86 -3.97
C SER A 460 -9.25 30.75 -2.74
N ARG A 461 -8.14 31.31 -2.26
CA ARG A 461 -8.20 32.36 -1.23
C ARG A 461 -8.95 33.60 -1.74
N VAL A 462 -8.74 33.97 -3.01
CA VAL A 462 -9.41 35.11 -3.62
C VAL A 462 -10.93 34.93 -3.57
N ASP A 463 -11.42 33.72 -3.84
CA ASP A 463 -12.85 33.41 -3.75
C ASP A 463 -13.38 33.66 -2.33
N ALA A 464 -12.64 33.20 -1.32
CA ALA A 464 -13.01 33.35 0.09
C ALA A 464 -12.99 34.81 0.55
N ASP A 465 -11.96 35.57 0.16
CA ASP A 465 -11.82 37.00 0.49
C ASP A 465 -12.96 37.82 -0.15
N ASN A 466 -13.24 37.57 -1.44
CA ASN A 466 -14.34 38.23 -2.16
C ASN A 466 -15.71 37.88 -1.57
N PHE A 467 -15.93 36.61 -1.25
CA PHE A 467 -17.18 36.16 -0.63
C PHE A 467 -17.39 36.82 0.75
N ARG A 468 -16.36 36.83 1.59
CA ARG A 468 -16.40 37.43 2.92
C ARG A 468 -16.68 38.94 2.87
N ALA A 469 -16.11 39.65 1.89
CA ALA A 469 -16.37 41.07 1.69
C ALA A 469 -17.82 41.36 1.27
N HIS A 470 -18.48 40.41 0.60
CA HIS A 470 -19.84 40.56 0.07
C HIS A 470 -20.93 40.24 1.09
N ILE A 471 -20.72 39.21 1.92
CA ILE A 471 -21.75 38.74 2.86
C ILE A 471 -21.94 39.69 4.06
N ASN A 472 -23.20 39.88 4.46
CA ASN A 472 -23.55 40.59 5.67
C ASN A 472 -24.63 39.81 6.45
N PRO A 473 -24.38 39.41 7.71
CA PRO A 473 -25.33 38.63 8.53
C PRO A 473 -26.72 39.26 8.65
N LYS A 474 -26.83 40.59 8.50
CA LYS A 474 -28.09 41.34 8.61
C LYS A 474 -28.83 41.56 7.28
N LYS A 475 -28.23 41.22 6.13
CA LYS A 475 -28.77 41.58 4.79
C LYS A 475 -29.52 40.47 4.05
N GLY A 476 -29.53 39.23 4.53
CA GLY A 476 -30.31 38.15 3.91
C GLY A 476 -29.65 36.78 3.99
N LYS A 477 -30.21 35.80 3.28
CA LYS A 477 -29.69 34.42 3.25
C LYS A 477 -28.64 34.23 2.16
N VAL A 478 -27.71 33.30 2.37
CA VAL A 478 -26.82 32.76 1.34
C VAL A 478 -27.43 31.47 0.80
N LEU A 479 -27.52 31.38 -0.52
CA LEU A 479 -27.96 30.16 -1.20
C LEU A 479 -26.74 29.32 -1.58
N ILE A 480 -26.68 28.08 -1.12
CA ILE A 480 -25.65 27.11 -1.50
C ILE A 480 -26.25 26.10 -2.46
N VAL A 481 -25.64 25.96 -3.64
CA VAL A 481 -26.08 25.00 -4.66
C VAL A 481 -25.19 23.77 -4.58
N GLY A 482 -25.74 22.69 -4.01
CA GLY A 482 -25.06 21.42 -3.78
C GLY A 482 -24.84 21.10 -2.29
N GLY A 483 -25.51 20.05 -1.82
CA GLY A 483 -25.38 19.47 -0.48
C GLY A 483 -24.27 18.42 -0.37
N GLY A 484 -23.11 18.69 -0.97
CA GLY A 484 -21.88 17.90 -0.76
C GLY A 484 -21.09 18.38 0.46
N LEU A 485 -19.93 17.77 0.74
CA LEU A 485 -19.10 18.07 1.91
C LEU A 485 -18.83 19.58 2.07
N LEU A 486 -18.29 20.22 1.04
CA LEU A 486 -18.01 21.66 1.02
C LEU A 486 -19.26 22.52 1.27
N GLY A 487 -20.38 22.16 0.65
CA GLY A 487 -21.62 22.93 0.79
C GLY A 487 -22.19 22.85 2.21
N ILE A 488 -22.09 21.68 2.84
CA ILE A 488 -22.53 21.45 4.22
C ILE A 488 -21.60 22.14 5.22
N GLU A 489 -20.28 21.99 5.06
CA GLU A 489 -19.30 22.66 5.92
C GLU A 489 -19.46 24.18 5.84
N LEU A 490 -19.58 24.73 4.63
CA LEU A 490 -19.81 26.16 4.45
C LEU A 490 -21.15 26.61 5.04
N ALA A 491 -22.21 25.81 4.90
CA ALA A 491 -23.50 26.11 5.52
C ALA A 491 -23.38 26.20 7.05
N ALA A 492 -22.69 25.24 7.67
CA ALA A 492 -22.44 25.23 9.10
C ALA A 492 -21.62 26.45 9.54
N SER A 493 -20.48 26.72 8.89
CA SER A 493 -19.61 27.86 9.21
C SER A 493 -20.33 29.21 9.07
N LEU A 494 -21.23 29.36 8.09
CA LEU A 494 -22.03 30.57 7.91
C LEU A 494 -23.10 30.74 9.00
N ARG A 495 -23.74 29.65 9.42
CA ARG A 495 -24.72 29.68 10.52
C ARG A 495 -24.06 30.07 11.84
N GLU A 496 -22.82 29.67 12.08
CA GLU A 496 -22.05 30.04 13.28
C GLU A 496 -21.75 31.54 13.38
N VAL A 497 -21.65 32.24 12.24
CA VAL A 497 -21.50 33.72 12.19
C VAL A 497 -22.83 34.46 11.99
N GLY A 498 -23.96 33.76 12.18
CA GLY A 498 -25.30 34.35 12.14
C GLY A 498 -25.83 34.68 10.74
N VAL A 499 -25.23 34.12 9.68
CA VAL A 499 -25.72 34.28 8.30
C VAL A 499 -26.75 33.19 8.02
N GLY A 500 -27.95 33.56 7.60
CA GLY A 500 -28.97 32.59 7.19
C GLY A 500 -28.54 31.81 5.94
N VAL A 501 -28.82 30.50 5.88
CA VAL A 501 -28.39 29.65 4.77
C VAL A 501 -29.55 28.82 4.23
N THR A 502 -29.59 28.69 2.91
CA THR A 502 -30.47 27.76 2.19
C THR A 502 -29.61 26.89 1.30
N ILE A 503 -29.80 25.57 1.32
CA ILE A 503 -29.18 24.60 0.41
C ILE A 503 -30.21 24.15 -0.62
N VAL A 504 -29.84 24.19 -1.89
CA VAL A 504 -30.59 23.54 -2.97
C VAL A 504 -29.79 22.33 -3.47
N GLN A 505 -30.42 21.17 -3.43
CA GLN A 505 -29.83 19.89 -3.79
C GLN A 505 -30.68 19.22 -4.87
N ARG A 506 -30.04 18.88 -5.99
CA ARG A 506 -30.69 18.34 -7.20
C ARG A 506 -31.31 16.93 -7.05
N ILE A 507 -30.93 16.21 -5.99
CA ILE A 507 -31.38 14.84 -5.71
C ILE A 507 -32.03 14.79 -4.32
N SER A 508 -32.56 13.62 -3.92
CA SER A 508 -33.29 13.43 -2.66
C SER A 508 -32.42 13.23 -1.41
N ARG A 509 -31.09 13.32 -1.55
CA ARG A 509 -30.13 13.08 -0.46
C ARG A 509 -28.97 14.09 -0.51
N ILE A 510 -28.45 14.42 0.68
CA ILE A 510 -27.16 15.10 0.84
C ILE A 510 -26.05 14.06 0.98
N MET A 511 -24.82 14.42 0.61
CA MET A 511 -23.65 13.52 0.71
C MET A 511 -23.88 12.12 0.11
N ASP A 512 -24.65 12.03 -0.98
CA ASP A 512 -25.10 10.77 -1.60
C ASP A 512 -23.97 9.84 -2.06
N ARG A 513 -22.77 10.38 -2.25
CA ARG A 513 -21.55 9.63 -2.59
C ARG A 513 -20.76 9.17 -1.37
N GLN A 514 -20.94 9.82 -0.23
CA GLN A 514 -20.11 9.64 0.96
C GLN A 514 -20.81 8.84 2.05
N VAL A 515 -22.14 8.89 2.13
CA VAL A 515 -22.92 8.16 3.14
C VAL A 515 -24.11 7.46 2.51
N ASP A 516 -24.64 6.50 3.23
CA ASP A 516 -25.87 5.82 2.87
C ASP A 516 -27.12 6.64 3.26
N THR A 517 -28.29 6.07 2.99
CA THR A 517 -29.58 6.73 3.23
C THR A 517 -29.78 7.14 4.68
N LEU A 518 -29.46 6.27 5.65
CA LEU A 518 -29.63 6.61 7.07
C LEU A 518 -28.63 7.68 7.51
N GLY A 519 -27.37 7.59 7.08
CA GLY A 519 -26.37 8.62 7.35
C GLY A 519 -26.78 9.99 6.80
N SER A 520 -27.34 10.04 5.58
CA SER A 520 -27.86 11.28 4.99
C SER A 520 -29.04 11.85 5.79
N GLN A 521 -29.94 11.00 6.30
CA GLN A 521 -31.10 11.45 7.10
C GLN A 521 -30.66 12.04 8.45
N LEU A 522 -29.70 11.42 9.12
CA LEU A 522 -29.14 11.95 10.37
C LEU A 522 -28.48 13.32 10.14
N GLN A 523 -27.71 13.46 9.06
CA GLN A 523 -27.10 14.75 8.70
C GLN A 523 -28.12 15.83 8.33
N GLN A 524 -29.22 15.45 7.65
CA GLN A 524 -30.32 16.37 7.40
C GLN A 524 -30.90 16.90 8.71
N GLY A 525 -31.11 16.02 9.69
CA GLY A 525 -31.62 16.41 11.01
C GLY A 525 -30.72 17.43 11.72
N GLU A 526 -29.39 17.26 11.64
CA GLU A 526 -28.43 18.20 12.22
C GLU A 526 -28.45 19.57 11.51
N LEU A 527 -28.53 19.59 10.19
CA LEU A 527 -28.60 20.84 9.43
C LEU A 527 -29.89 21.63 9.70
N VAL A 528 -31.02 20.93 9.78
CA VAL A 528 -32.31 21.55 10.15
C VAL A 528 -32.25 22.09 11.58
N HIS A 529 -31.62 21.35 12.51
CA HIS A 529 -31.42 21.82 13.88
C HIS A 529 -30.53 23.08 13.96
N LYS A 530 -29.62 23.28 12.99
CA LYS A 530 -28.82 24.49 12.83
C LYS A 530 -29.52 25.61 12.03
N GLU A 531 -30.81 25.44 11.76
CA GLU A 531 -31.65 26.37 10.99
C GLU A 531 -31.15 26.61 9.55
N VAL A 532 -30.69 25.54 8.91
CA VAL A 532 -30.40 25.51 7.47
C VAL A 532 -31.65 25.03 6.73
N ASP A 533 -32.16 25.83 5.80
CA ASP A 533 -33.25 25.40 4.91
C ASP A 533 -32.69 24.50 3.81
N ILE A 534 -33.37 23.40 3.49
CA ILE A 534 -32.92 22.46 2.46
C ILE A 534 -34.05 22.16 1.49
N TYR A 535 -33.80 22.37 0.20
CA TYR A 535 -34.70 22.02 -0.90
C TYR A 535 -34.08 20.89 -1.73
N TYR A 536 -34.74 19.74 -1.75
CA TYR A 536 -34.31 18.56 -2.49
C TYR A 536 -35.02 18.43 -3.84
N ASN A 537 -34.43 17.65 -4.75
CA ASN A 537 -34.95 17.37 -6.10
C ASN A 537 -35.27 18.66 -6.89
N ASP A 538 -34.50 19.72 -6.66
CA ASP A 538 -34.73 21.01 -7.28
C ASP A 538 -33.41 21.63 -7.76
N GLU A 539 -33.52 22.53 -8.74
CA GLU A 539 -32.40 23.18 -9.40
C GLU A 539 -32.75 24.62 -9.74
N ILE A 540 -31.74 25.47 -9.86
CA ILE A 540 -31.95 26.85 -10.31
C ILE A 540 -32.42 26.82 -11.77
N GLU A 541 -33.56 27.47 -12.04
CA GLU A 541 -34.07 27.76 -13.38
C GLU A 541 -33.59 29.14 -13.85
N ARG A 542 -33.63 30.15 -12.96
CA ARG A 542 -33.30 31.54 -13.32
C ARG A 542 -32.69 32.30 -12.15
N PHE A 543 -31.74 33.19 -12.45
CA PHE A 543 -31.18 34.14 -11.48
C PHE A 543 -31.93 35.49 -11.54
N TYR A 544 -32.12 36.13 -10.40
CA TYR A 544 -32.73 37.46 -10.27
C TYR A 544 -31.70 38.51 -9.84
N GLY A 545 -31.84 39.73 -10.36
CA GLY A 545 -30.95 40.86 -10.08
C GLY A 545 -30.61 41.68 -11.33
N THR A 546 -30.10 42.89 -11.12
CA THR A 546 -29.52 43.76 -12.16
C THR A 546 -28.09 44.09 -11.75
N GLY A 547 -27.10 43.40 -12.32
CA GLY A 547 -25.68 43.53 -11.96
C GLY A 547 -25.29 42.75 -10.69
N THR A 548 -26.11 42.78 -9.64
CA THR A 548 -25.92 42.01 -8.40
C THR A 548 -27.09 41.06 -8.16
N VAL A 549 -26.82 39.85 -7.68
CA VAL A 549 -27.85 38.85 -7.40
C VAL A 549 -28.74 39.26 -6.22
N THR A 550 -30.05 39.05 -6.36
CA THR A 550 -31.05 39.29 -5.30
C THR A 550 -31.87 38.05 -4.96
N GLY A 551 -31.80 37.01 -5.80
CA GLY A 551 -32.53 35.78 -5.64
C GLY A 551 -32.41 34.83 -6.82
N VAL A 552 -33.12 33.71 -6.72
CA VAL A 552 -33.27 32.74 -7.80
C VAL A 552 -34.71 32.27 -7.91
N LYS A 553 -35.08 31.78 -9.08
CA LYS A 553 -36.24 30.91 -9.30
C LYS A 553 -35.75 29.48 -9.48
N LEU A 554 -36.37 28.55 -8.77
CA LEU A 554 -36.12 27.13 -8.92
C LEU A 554 -37.07 26.51 -9.96
N LYS A 555 -36.74 25.33 -10.47
CA LYS A 555 -37.57 24.60 -11.46
C LYS A 555 -38.94 24.21 -10.91
N SER A 556 -39.06 24.03 -9.60
CA SER A 556 -40.37 23.85 -8.92
C SER A 556 -41.30 25.07 -9.03
N GLY A 557 -40.77 26.23 -9.46
CA GLY A 557 -41.47 27.51 -9.47
C GLY A 557 -41.21 28.36 -8.22
N LEU A 558 -40.56 27.80 -7.18
CA LEU A 558 -40.25 28.52 -5.96
C LEU A 558 -39.24 29.65 -6.21
N ALA A 559 -39.55 30.85 -5.71
CA ALA A 559 -38.63 31.98 -5.71
C ALA A 559 -37.94 32.10 -4.34
N LEU A 560 -36.62 32.15 -4.34
CA LEU A 560 -35.79 32.29 -3.14
C LEU A 560 -35.00 33.59 -3.21
N ASN A 561 -35.17 34.46 -2.21
CA ASN A 561 -34.35 35.66 -2.07
C ASN A 561 -33.02 35.31 -1.39
N CYS A 562 -31.91 35.80 -1.94
CA CYS A 562 -30.58 35.61 -1.36
C CYS A 562 -29.66 36.79 -1.67
N GLN A 563 -28.73 37.07 -0.75
CA GLN A 563 -27.71 38.10 -0.94
C GLN A 563 -26.50 37.59 -1.72
N ALA A 564 -26.28 36.27 -1.69
CA ALA A 564 -25.18 35.61 -2.39
C ALA A 564 -25.55 34.16 -2.73
N ILE A 565 -24.92 33.64 -3.77
CA ILE A 565 -25.02 32.24 -4.19
C ILE A 565 -23.63 31.63 -4.17
N VAL A 566 -23.48 30.44 -3.59
CA VAL A 566 -22.24 29.66 -3.67
C VAL A 566 -22.50 28.37 -4.44
N ILE A 567 -21.79 28.20 -5.57
CA ILE A 567 -21.88 27.01 -6.41
C ILE A 567 -20.90 25.96 -5.86
N ALA A 568 -21.43 24.89 -5.29
CA ALA A 568 -20.69 23.80 -4.65
C ALA A 568 -21.03 22.42 -5.27
N VAL A 569 -21.07 22.35 -6.60
CA VAL A 569 -21.53 21.16 -7.36
C VAL A 569 -20.40 20.20 -7.77
N GLY A 570 -19.22 20.33 -7.17
CA GLY A 570 -18.05 19.49 -7.40
C GLY A 570 -16.89 20.23 -8.08
N THR A 571 -15.95 19.47 -8.64
CA THR A 571 -14.73 20.00 -9.27
C THR A 571 -14.46 19.39 -10.64
N VAL A 572 -13.66 20.10 -11.45
CA VAL A 572 -13.18 19.68 -12.76
C VAL A 572 -11.66 19.80 -12.78
N THR A 573 -10.96 18.74 -13.18
CA THR A 573 -9.49 18.69 -13.23
C THR A 573 -8.92 19.68 -14.27
N ASN A 574 -7.74 20.22 -13.98
CA ASN A 574 -7.05 21.19 -14.85
C ASN A 574 -6.11 20.50 -15.85
N ILE A 575 -6.68 19.73 -16.78
CA ILE A 575 -5.96 18.87 -17.75
C ILE A 575 -5.66 19.53 -19.09
N GLU A 576 -6.01 20.80 -19.26
CA GLU A 576 -5.88 21.51 -20.54
C GLU A 576 -4.42 21.52 -21.02
N LEU A 577 -3.47 21.82 -20.13
CA LEU A 577 -2.04 21.82 -20.44
C LEU A 577 -1.52 20.42 -20.82
N ALA A 578 -1.96 19.39 -20.10
CA ALA A 578 -1.57 18.00 -20.35
C ALA A 578 -2.09 17.50 -21.71
N ARG A 579 -3.34 17.82 -22.05
CA ARG A 579 -3.92 17.52 -23.35
C ARG A 579 -3.21 18.27 -24.48
N ALA A 580 -2.91 19.55 -24.27
CA ALA A 580 -2.22 20.37 -25.27
C ALA A 580 -0.81 19.84 -25.61
N CYS A 581 -0.10 19.26 -24.64
CA CYS A 581 1.18 18.59 -24.89
C CYS A 581 1.06 17.10 -25.24
N GLY A 582 -0.15 16.60 -25.47
CA GLY A 582 -0.39 15.24 -25.99
C GLY A 582 -0.16 14.12 -24.96
N LEU A 583 -0.36 14.38 -23.66
CA LEU A 583 -0.40 13.33 -22.65
C LEU A 583 -1.75 12.62 -22.64
N ASP A 584 -1.73 11.32 -22.34
CA ASP A 584 -2.95 10.53 -22.19
C ASP A 584 -3.82 11.08 -21.04
N CYS A 585 -5.04 11.50 -21.38
CA CYS A 585 -5.97 12.11 -20.46
C CYS A 585 -7.39 11.58 -20.67
N LYS A 586 -8.07 11.23 -19.57
CA LYS A 586 -9.51 10.96 -19.53
C LYS A 586 -10.20 12.05 -18.74
N ARG A 587 -10.60 11.74 -17.49
CA ARG A 587 -11.11 12.72 -16.52
C ARG A 587 -9.97 13.39 -15.77
N GLY A 588 -8.82 12.75 -15.66
CA GLY A 588 -7.53 13.33 -15.24
C GLY A 588 -6.43 12.95 -16.22
N VAL A 589 -5.19 13.21 -15.83
CA VAL A 589 -3.98 12.71 -16.52
C VAL A 589 -3.78 11.27 -16.08
N GLU A 590 -3.73 10.34 -17.03
CA GLU A 590 -3.54 8.92 -16.72
C GLU A 590 -2.12 8.66 -16.23
N VAL A 591 -2.01 7.92 -15.12
CA VAL A 591 -0.72 7.60 -14.51
C VAL A 591 -0.58 6.13 -14.11
N ASN A 592 0.66 5.63 -14.13
CA ASN A 592 1.02 4.30 -13.64
C ASN A 592 1.23 4.26 -12.11
N GLU A 593 1.66 3.12 -11.57
CA GLU A 593 1.90 2.91 -10.14
C GLU A 593 3.04 3.77 -9.55
N TYR A 594 3.93 4.31 -10.37
CA TYR A 594 4.94 5.30 -9.95
C TYR A 594 4.52 6.74 -10.25
N LEU A 595 3.26 6.94 -10.63
CA LEU A 595 2.65 8.21 -11.00
C LEU A 595 3.27 8.87 -12.26
N GLN A 596 3.94 8.07 -13.09
CA GLN A 596 4.43 8.50 -14.40
C GLN A 596 3.25 8.55 -15.38
N THR A 597 3.25 9.57 -16.22
CA THR A 597 2.29 9.72 -17.32
C THR A 597 2.70 8.88 -18.55
N SER A 598 2.01 9.05 -19.68
CA SER A 598 2.44 8.53 -20.99
C SER A 598 3.85 8.97 -21.43
N ASP A 599 4.42 10.00 -20.78
CA ASP A 599 5.82 10.40 -20.93
C ASP A 599 6.63 10.03 -19.68
N PRO A 600 7.71 9.23 -19.79
CA PRO A 600 8.52 8.80 -18.64
C PRO A 600 9.18 9.94 -17.85
N ALA A 601 9.34 11.13 -18.45
CA ALA A 601 9.91 12.31 -17.80
C ALA A 601 8.85 13.19 -17.10
N ILE A 602 7.55 12.87 -17.27
CA ILE A 602 6.44 13.66 -16.73
C ILE A 602 5.62 12.82 -15.77
N PHE A 603 5.37 13.38 -14.59
CA PHE A 603 4.58 12.80 -13.51
C PHE A 603 3.35 13.65 -13.25
N ALA A 604 2.28 13.06 -12.72
CA ALA A 604 1.11 13.81 -12.25
C ALA A 604 0.69 13.35 -10.86
N VAL A 605 0.39 14.30 -9.98
CA VAL A 605 0.01 14.03 -8.57
C VAL A 605 -1.13 14.94 -8.10
N GLY A 606 -1.85 14.49 -7.08
CA GLY A 606 -3.01 15.18 -6.52
C GLY A 606 -4.26 14.98 -7.35
N GLU A 607 -5.15 15.97 -7.35
CA GLU A 607 -6.48 15.82 -7.95
C GLU A 607 -6.48 15.66 -9.47
N ILE A 608 -5.39 16.04 -10.15
CA ILE A 608 -5.26 15.88 -11.60
C ILE A 608 -4.94 14.42 -11.99
N ALA A 609 -4.33 13.64 -11.10
CA ALA A 609 -3.86 12.30 -11.41
C ALA A 609 -5.02 11.28 -11.42
N GLU A 610 -5.21 10.62 -12.56
CA GLU A 610 -6.14 9.51 -12.73
C GLU A 610 -5.37 8.19 -12.66
N PHE A 611 -5.54 7.46 -11.56
CA PHE A 611 -4.87 6.18 -11.33
C PHE A 611 -5.89 5.03 -11.44
N LYS A 612 -5.68 4.12 -12.40
CA LYS A 612 -6.57 2.96 -12.66
C LYS A 612 -8.05 3.36 -12.80
N GLY A 613 -8.32 4.50 -13.45
CA GLY A 613 -9.67 5.04 -13.66
C GLY A 613 -10.27 5.82 -12.49
N PHE A 614 -9.52 6.01 -11.39
CA PHE A 614 -9.98 6.73 -10.21
C PHE A 614 -9.29 8.09 -10.04
N LEU A 615 -10.10 9.09 -9.70
CA LEU A 615 -9.66 10.40 -9.22
C LEU A 615 -9.94 10.47 -7.72
N TYR A 616 -8.89 10.52 -6.89
CA TYR A 616 -9.05 10.47 -5.44
C TYR A 616 -9.53 11.79 -4.84
N GLY A 617 -9.09 12.94 -5.37
CA GLY A 617 -9.64 14.24 -4.99
C GLY A 617 -9.44 14.67 -3.52
N ILE A 618 -8.55 14.03 -2.76
CA ILE A 618 -8.33 14.28 -1.32
C ILE A 618 -6.86 14.56 -1.00
N THR A 619 -6.62 15.39 0.02
CA THR A 619 -5.27 15.78 0.47
C THR A 619 -4.40 14.58 0.83
N ALA A 620 -4.95 13.59 1.54
CA ALA A 620 -4.22 12.38 1.92
C ALA A 620 -3.70 11.60 0.71
N ALA A 621 -4.49 11.53 -0.38
CA ALA A 621 -4.05 10.90 -1.62
C ALA A 621 -2.96 11.70 -2.31
N ALA A 622 -3.09 13.03 -2.35
CA ALA A 622 -2.07 13.90 -2.93
C ALA A 622 -0.71 13.74 -2.22
N GLU A 623 -0.70 13.66 -0.89
CA GLU A 623 0.51 13.43 -0.10
C GLU A 623 1.11 12.03 -0.35
N GLN A 624 0.28 10.98 -0.39
CA GLN A 624 0.73 9.61 -0.67
C GLN A 624 1.32 9.47 -2.08
N GLN A 625 0.65 10.03 -3.08
CA GLN A 625 1.14 10.05 -4.47
C GLN A 625 2.47 10.78 -4.58
N ALA A 626 2.58 11.94 -3.92
CA ALA A 626 3.81 12.72 -3.89
C ALA A 626 4.97 11.99 -3.20
N GLU A 627 4.72 11.25 -2.12
CA GLU A 627 5.73 10.40 -1.48
C GLU A 627 6.25 9.30 -2.42
N ILE A 628 5.36 8.65 -3.18
CA ILE A 628 5.77 7.62 -4.16
C ILE A 628 6.66 8.21 -5.25
N VAL A 629 6.29 9.36 -5.82
CA VAL A 629 7.14 10.05 -6.81
C VAL A 629 8.48 10.42 -6.21
N ALA A 630 8.49 10.95 -4.98
CA ALA A 630 9.73 11.35 -4.32
C ALA A 630 10.70 10.18 -4.12
N ARG A 631 10.18 9.03 -3.68
CA ARG A 631 10.96 7.79 -3.50
C ARG A 631 11.47 7.24 -4.83
N TYR A 632 10.60 7.17 -5.83
CA TYR A 632 10.95 6.69 -7.16
C TYR A 632 12.06 7.52 -7.81
N LEU A 633 11.94 8.86 -7.78
CA LEU A 633 12.96 9.77 -8.31
C LEU A 633 14.28 9.74 -7.51
N SER A 634 14.21 9.32 -6.25
CA SER A 634 15.37 9.05 -5.39
C SER A 634 15.96 7.65 -5.61
N GLY A 635 15.37 6.86 -6.51
CA GLY A 635 15.83 5.53 -6.92
C GLY A 635 15.24 4.38 -6.13
N ASP A 636 14.40 4.63 -5.12
CA ASP A 636 13.72 3.60 -4.34
C ASP A 636 12.46 3.14 -5.08
N ILE A 637 12.51 1.92 -5.60
CA ILE A 637 11.45 1.31 -6.41
C ILE A 637 10.60 0.31 -5.62
N SER A 638 10.91 0.10 -4.33
CA SER A 638 10.31 -0.97 -3.52
C SER A 638 8.83 -0.69 -3.18
N LYS A 639 8.45 0.60 -3.20
CA LYS A 639 7.09 1.08 -2.97
C LYS A 639 6.52 1.70 -4.22
N TYR A 640 5.24 1.45 -4.44
CA TYR A 640 4.47 1.96 -5.55
C TYR A 640 3.05 2.25 -5.06
N TYR A 641 2.33 3.09 -5.80
CA TYR A 641 0.99 3.53 -5.43
C TYR A 641 -0.04 2.42 -5.73
N GLU A 642 -0.80 2.04 -4.72
CA GLU A 642 -1.86 1.01 -4.82
C GLU A 642 -3.26 1.62 -4.78
N GLY A 643 -3.35 2.95 -4.80
CA GLY A 643 -4.58 3.69 -4.51
C GLY A 643 -4.67 4.14 -3.05
N SER A 644 -5.44 5.18 -2.80
CA SER A 644 -5.68 5.73 -1.46
C SER A 644 -7.03 5.30 -0.90
N LEU A 645 -7.14 5.21 0.43
CA LEU A 645 -8.44 5.08 1.06
C LEU A 645 -9.24 6.38 0.89
N LEU A 646 -10.37 6.31 0.20
CA LEU A 646 -11.34 7.40 0.20
C LEU A 646 -11.92 7.55 1.59
N MET A 647 -11.82 8.75 2.15
CA MET A 647 -12.24 9.06 3.49
C MET A 647 -12.77 10.48 3.54
N ASN A 648 -13.93 10.65 4.16
CA ASN A 648 -14.59 11.93 4.31
C ASN A 648 -14.85 12.14 5.79
N ILE A 649 -14.42 13.30 6.29
CA ILE A 649 -14.63 13.72 7.67
C ILE A 649 -15.36 15.04 7.56
N LEU A 650 -16.60 15.09 8.07
CA LEU A 650 -17.37 16.31 8.07
C LEU A 650 -16.93 17.19 9.23
N LYS A 651 -16.46 18.39 8.94
CA LYS A 651 -16.10 19.38 9.97
C LYS A 651 -17.29 20.27 10.27
N MET A 652 -18.10 19.84 11.21
CA MET A 652 -19.22 20.63 11.71
C MET A 652 -19.23 20.58 13.23
N HIS A 653 -19.25 21.73 13.89
CA HIS A 653 -19.25 21.78 15.34
C HIS A 653 -20.47 21.04 15.92
N GLY A 654 -20.21 20.08 16.82
CA GLY A 654 -21.24 19.25 17.45
C GLY A 654 -21.71 18.04 16.64
N THR A 655 -21.07 17.72 15.51
CA THR A 655 -21.43 16.55 14.70
C THR A 655 -20.19 15.77 14.29
N ASP A 656 -20.03 14.58 14.88
CA ASP A 656 -19.02 13.64 14.45
C ASP A 656 -19.56 12.80 13.29
N LEU A 657 -18.98 12.96 12.10
CA LEU A 657 -19.20 12.06 10.98
C LEU A 657 -17.90 11.72 10.29
N VAL A 658 -17.67 10.42 10.12
CA VAL A 658 -16.64 9.89 9.24
C VAL A 658 -17.24 8.82 8.34
N SER A 659 -16.92 8.87 7.05
CA SER A 659 -17.10 7.74 6.16
C SER A 659 -15.78 7.37 5.49
N MET A 660 -15.58 6.07 5.29
CA MET A 660 -14.35 5.54 4.70
C MET A 660 -14.66 4.31 3.84
N GLY A 661 -14.00 4.21 2.69
CA GLY A 661 -14.22 3.11 1.75
C GLY A 661 -15.64 3.15 1.16
N MET A 662 -16.30 1.99 1.12
CA MET A 662 -17.65 1.86 0.58
C MET A 662 -18.71 2.40 1.55
N ALA A 663 -19.64 3.20 1.04
CA ALA A 663 -20.78 3.70 1.81
C ALA A 663 -22.00 2.75 1.73
N GLU A 664 -22.23 2.16 0.56
CA GLU A 664 -23.36 1.25 0.29
C GLU A 664 -22.85 -0.18 0.14
N CYS A 665 -23.56 -1.14 0.75
CA CYS A 665 -23.25 -2.56 0.64
C CYS A 665 -23.80 -3.10 -0.70
N PRO A 666 -22.97 -3.73 -1.56
CA PRO A 666 -23.47 -4.38 -2.76
C PRO A 666 -24.45 -5.51 -2.42
N ASN A 667 -25.41 -5.75 -3.31
CA ASN A 667 -26.30 -6.91 -3.21
C ASN A 667 -25.60 -8.17 -3.75
N ASP A 668 -24.56 -8.61 -3.04
CA ASP A 668 -23.74 -9.77 -3.35
C ASP A 668 -23.51 -10.57 -2.06
N LYS A 669 -23.59 -11.90 -2.15
CA LYS A 669 -23.45 -12.82 -1.02
C LYS A 669 -22.09 -12.78 -0.32
N ASP A 670 -21.05 -12.33 -1.03
CA ASP A 670 -19.69 -12.24 -0.49
C ASP A 670 -19.49 -10.95 0.34
N TYR A 671 -20.49 -10.07 0.35
CA TYR A 671 -20.53 -8.85 1.14
C TYR A 671 -21.47 -9.00 2.33
N GLU A 672 -21.02 -8.49 3.47
CA GLU A 672 -21.77 -8.51 4.72
C GLU A 672 -21.86 -7.09 5.29
N GLU A 673 -23.03 -6.74 5.82
CA GLU A 673 -23.27 -5.47 6.48
C GLU A 673 -23.49 -5.69 7.98
N VAL A 674 -22.76 -4.93 8.82
CA VAL A 674 -22.92 -4.94 10.28
C VAL A 674 -23.25 -3.53 10.73
N VAL A 675 -24.37 -3.37 11.45
CA VAL A 675 -24.94 -2.07 11.81
C VAL A 675 -25.23 -1.97 13.31
N PHE A 676 -24.89 -0.82 13.90
CA PHE A 676 -25.28 -0.41 15.24
C PHE A 676 -25.97 0.97 15.18
N ILE A 677 -27.14 1.10 15.78
CA ILE A 677 -27.93 2.34 15.79
C ILE A 677 -28.45 2.62 17.20
N ASP A 678 -28.19 3.82 17.72
CA ASP A 678 -28.92 4.44 18.83
C ASP A 678 -29.57 5.73 18.33
N LYS A 679 -30.87 5.67 18.07
CA LYS A 679 -31.63 6.80 17.50
C LYS A 679 -31.73 7.98 18.48
N ALA A 680 -31.82 7.73 19.78
CA ALA A 680 -31.99 8.77 20.77
C ALA A 680 -30.71 9.60 20.94
N LYS A 681 -29.56 8.94 20.89
CA LYS A 681 -28.24 9.59 20.92
C LYS A 681 -27.71 10.00 19.55
N ARG A 682 -28.44 9.69 18.48
CA ARG A 682 -28.02 9.90 17.07
C ARG A 682 -26.70 9.19 16.74
N TYR A 683 -26.46 8.03 17.35
CA TYR A 683 -25.29 7.21 17.04
C TYR A 683 -25.62 6.23 15.93
N TYR A 684 -24.76 6.20 14.92
CA TYR A 684 -24.86 5.26 13.82
C TYR A 684 -23.47 4.78 13.45
N LYS A 685 -23.26 3.46 13.49
CA LYS A 685 -22.06 2.82 12.99
C LYS A 685 -22.43 1.72 12.03
N LYS A 686 -21.77 1.70 10.88
CA LYS A 686 -21.90 0.67 9.85
C LYS A 686 -20.53 0.21 9.42
N CYS A 687 -20.38 -1.09 9.24
CA CYS A 687 -19.21 -1.75 8.67
C CYS A 687 -19.66 -2.62 7.51
N ILE A 688 -18.94 -2.53 6.38
CA ILE A 688 -19.13 -3.38 5.21
C ILE A 688 -17.91 -4.28 5.11
N ILE A 689 -18.14 -5.58 5.03
CA ILE A 689 -17.11 -6.61 5.02
C ILE A 689 -17.21 -7.37 3.70
N HIS A 690 -16.07 -7.68 3.12
CA HIS A 690 -15.97 -8.51 1.92
C HIS A 690 -14.81 -9.49 2.10
N ASN A 691 -15.09 -10.79 2.04
CA ASN A 691 -14.08 -11.85 2.14
C ASN A 691 -13.12 -11.69 3.34
N ASP A 692 -13.68 -11.60 4.56
CA ASP A 692 -12.95 -11.39 5.83
C ASP A 692 -12.17 -10.06 5.92
N ARG A 693 -12.51 -9.05 5.12
CA ARG A 693 -11.85 -7.72 5.19
C ARG A 693 -12.88 -6.62 5.33
N LEU A 694 -12.58 -5.62 6.17
CA LEU A 694 -13.36 -4.39 6.21
C LEU A 694 -13.08 -3.59 4.92
N VAL A 695 -14.13 -3.24 4.18
CA VAL A 695 -14.04 -2.49 2.91
C VAL A 695 -14.81 -1.17 2.93
N GLY A 696 -15.61 -0.94 3.97
CA GLY A 696 -16.33 0.31 4.17
C GLY A 696 -16.73 0.50 5.62
N ALA A 697 -16.76 1.75 6.08
CA ALA A 697 -17.34 2.10 7.37
C ALA A 697 -17.94 3.51 7.38
N ILE A 698 -19.04 3.67 8.11
CA ILE A 698 -19.67 4.95 8.43
C ILE A 698 -19.78 5.04 9.95
N LEU A 699 -19.29 6.13 10.53
CA LEU A 699 -19.32 6.42 11.97
C LEU A 699 -19.95 7.79 12.17
N ILE A 700 -21.09 7.85 12.84
CA ILE A 700 -21.81 9.08 13.20
C ILE A 700 -22.07 9.11 14.70
N GLY A 701 -21.80 10.25 15.32
CA GLY A 701 -21.98 10.49 16.76
C GLY A 701 -20.93 9.87 17.67
N ASP A 702 -20.26 8.79 17.24
CA ASP A 702 -19.12 8.20 17.91
C ASP A 702 -18.09 7.69 16.89
N LYS A 703 -16.91 8.30 16.91
CA LYS A 703 -15.78 7.99 16.00
C LYS A 703 -14.60 7.30 16.72
N THR A 704 -14.81 6.72 17.90
CA THR A 704 -13.72 6.13 18.71
C THR A 704 -12.92 5.06 17.97
N GLU A 705 -13.56 4.22 17.13
CA GLU A 705 -12.88 3.19 16.33
C GLU A 705 -12.37 3.68 14.96
N PHE A 706 -12.45 4.98 14.67
CA PHE A 706 -12.08 5.56 13.38
C PHE A 706 -10.69 5.11 12.90
N LEU A 707 -9.66 5.26 13.74
CA LEU A 707 -8.28 4.94 13.36
C LEU A 707 -8.09 3.44 13.11
N GLU A 708 -8.72 2.60 13.94
CA GLU A 708 -8.68 1.15 13.78
C GLU A 708 -9.34 0.73 12.46
N TYR A 709 -10.51 1.29 12.12
CA TYR A 709 -11.22 0.94 10.89
C TYR A 709 -10.48 1.46 9.65
N ARG A 710 -9.90 2.66 9.73
CA ARG A 710 -9.02 3.19 8.69
C ARG A 710 -7.88 2.22 8.42
N ASP A 711 -7.18 1.74 9.46
CA ASP A 711 -6.03 0.87 9.31
C ASP A 711 -6.41 -0.50 8.75
N LEU A 712 -7.55 -1.04 9.16
CA LEU A 712 -8.08 -2.30 8.61
C LEU A 712 -8.39 -2.17 7.12
N ILE A 713 -9.06 -1.10 6.69
CA ILE A 713 -9.45 -0.90 5.28
C ILE A 713 -8.22 -0.53 4.43
N GLN A 714 -7.42 0.44 4.87
CA GLN A 714 -6.27 0.96 4.11
C GLN A 714 -5.23 -0.14 3.85
N ASN A 715 -4.93 -0.95 4.86
CA ASN A 715 -3.96 -2.05 4.74
C ASN A 715 -4.61 -3.37 4.29
N LYS A 716 -5.92 -3.36 3.99
CA LYS A 716 -6.71 -4.53 3.54
C LYS A 716 -6.50 -5.73 4.47
N MET A 717 -6.52 -5.47 5.78
CA MET A 717 -6.20 -6.46 6.81
C MET A 717 -7.34 -7.47 6.96
N GLU A 718 -6.98 -8.74 7.06
CA GLU A 718 -7.94 -9.80 7.40
C GLU A 718 -8.50 -9.57 8.82
N LEU A 719 -9.81 -9.73 9.03
CA LEU A 719 -10.46 -9.50 10.31
C LEU A 719 -10.24 -10.69 11.24
N SER A 720 -10.52 -11.92 10.77
CA SER A 720 -10.47 -13.13 11.59
C SER A 720 -11.31 -12.93 12.87
N GLU A 721 -10.78 -13.20 14.06
CA GLU A 721 -11.50 -13.01 15.33
C GLU A 721 -11.95 -11.56 15.60
N LYS A 722 -11.29 -10.55 15.02
CA LYS A 722 -11.72 -9.14 15.14
C LYS A 722 -13.12 -8.93 14.58
N ARG A 723 -13.57 -9.78 13.65
CA ARG A 723 -14.94 -9.75 13.13
C ARG A 723 -15.98 -9.79 14.25
N LEU A 724 -15.75 -10.58 15.30
CA LEU A 724 -16.66 -10.74 16.44
C LEU A 724 -16.74 -9.52 17.36
N GLN A 725 -15.78 -8.61 17.23
CA GLN A 725 -15.60 -7.42 18.08
C GLN A 725 -16.00 -6.11 17.37
N LEU A 726 -16.28 -6.15 16.06
CA LEU A 726 -16.72 -4.97 15.32
C LEU A 726 -17.96 -4.36 15.97
N LEU A 727 -17.93 -3.04 16.16
CA LEU A 727 -18.97 -2.25 16.83
C LEU A 727 -19.23 -2.60 18.31
N ARG A 728 -18.39 -3.44 18.95
CA ARG A 728 -18.55 -3.93 20.33
C ARG A 728 -17.37 -3.58 21.24
N SER A 729 -16.48 -2.68 20.82
CA SER A 729 -15.14 -2.53 21.40
C SER A 729 -15.13 -2.07 22.87
N GLY A 730 -16.20 -1.43 23.36
CA GLY A 730 -16.30 -0.95 24.75
C GLY A 730 -15.22 0.05 25.15
N LYS A 731 -14.46 0.61 24.19
CA LYS A 731 -13.38 1.57 24.43
C LYS A 731 -13.96 2.92 24.85
N THR A 732 -13.53 3.44 25.99
CA THR A 732 -13.85 4.82 26.41
C THR A 732 -12.96 5.80 25.66
N ALA A 733 -13.53 6.84 25.07
CA ALA A 733 -12.75 7.90 24.43
C ALA A 733 -11.89 8.66 25.46
N GLU A 734 -10.61 8.90 25.16
CA GLU A 734 -9.76 9.78 25.98
C GLU A 734 -10.26 11.22 25.82
N PRO A 735 -10.43 11.99 26.92
CA PRO A 735 -10.93 13.36 26.82
C PRO A 735 -9.92 14.28 26.10
N VAL A 736 -10.43 15.28 25.39
CA VAL A 736 -9.63 16.35 24.78
C VAL A 736 -9.05 17.21 25.89
N ILE A 737 -7.72 17.32 25.94
CA ILE A 737 -7.00 18.15 26.92
C ILE A 737 -6.43 19.38 26.19
N GLY A 738 -6.84 20.57 26.63
CA GLY A 738 -6.38 21.84 26.04
C GLY A 738 -7.06 22.19 24.72
N LYS A 739 -6.46 23.11 23.95
CA LYS A 739 -7.00 23.56 22.65
C LYS A 739 -7.08 22.38 21.68
N LEU A 740 -8.19 22.23 20.95
CA LEU A 740 -8.34 21.21 19.92
C LEU A 740 -7.32 21.45 18.78
N VAL A 741 -6.52 20.44 18.48
CA VAL A 741 -5.52 20.46 17.40
C VAL A 741 -5.92 19.56 16.25
N CYS A 742 -6.45 18.36 16.55
CA CYS A 742 -6.94 17.43 15.54
C CYS A 742 -8.45 17.22 15.66
N SER A 743 -9.24 17.90 14.82
CA SER A 743 -10.69 17.67 14.75
C SER A 743 -11.02 16.22 14.32
N CYS A 744 -10.29 15.69 13.34
CA CYS A 744 -10.47 14.34 12.81
C CYS A 744 -10.33 13.24 13.87
N GLY A 745 -9.33 13.35 14.76
CA GLY A 745 -9.10 12.40 15.86
C GLY A 745 -9.69 12.81 17.21
N ASN A 746 -10.26 14.02 17.31
CA ASN A 746 -10.65 14.67 18.56
C ASN A 746 -9.50 14.73 19.59
N ILE A 747 -8.38 15.36 19.22
CA ILE A 747 -7.15 15.39 20.02
C ILE A 747 -6.74 16.83 20.30
N GLY A 748 -6.52 17.14 21.58
CA GLY A 748 -6.09 18.45 22.04
C GLY A 748 -4.57 18.59 22.17
N GLU A 749 -4.12 19.83 22.28
CA GLU A 749 -2.71 20.21 22.50
C GLU A 749 -2.11 19.49 23.72
N GLY A 750 -2.86 19.40 24.82
CA GLY A 750 -2.42 18.73 26.04
C GLY A 750 -2.26 17.21 25.86
N ASN A 751 -3.08 16.56 25.03
CA ASN A 751 -2.89 15.14 24.69
C ASN A 751 -1.57 14.94 23.93
N ILE A 752 -1.24 15.84 23.00
CA ILE A 752 -0.01 15.78 22.20
C ILE A 752 1.22 16.04 23.09
N ILE A 753 1.18 17.09 23.93
CA ILE A 753 2.27 17.42 24.87
C ILE A 753 2.54 16.26 25.82
N LYS A 754 1.50 15.60 26.32
CA LYS A 754 1.64 14.39 27.15
C LYS A 754 2.44 13.31 26.43
N LYS A 755 2.16 13.03 25.14
CA LYS A 755 2.92 12.06 24.34
C LYS A 755 4.36 12.47 24.05
N ILE A 756 4.60 13.76 23.86
CA ILE A 756 5.98 14.28 23.73
C ILE A 756 6.76 14.04 25.03
N ASN A 757 6.14 14.34 26.18
CA ASN A 757 6.74 14.12 27.51
C ASN A 757 6.97 12.63 27.82
N GLU A 758 6.16 11.74 27.25
CA GLU A 758 6.37 10.27 27.29
C GLU A 758 7.53 9.79 26.38
N GLY A 759 8.22 10.70 25.68
CA GLY A 759 9.42 10.40 24.88
C GLY A 759 9.22 10.33 23.36
N CYS A 760 8.05 10.70 22.83
CA CYS A 760 7.81 10.72 21.38
C CYS A 760 8.42 11.97 20.72
N LEU A 761 9.65 11.86 20.20
CA LEU A 761 10.42 13.00 19.64
C LEU A 761 10.43 13.12 18.11
N GLN A 762 9.72 12.23 17.41
CA GLN A 762 9.60 12.25 15.95
C GLN A 762 8.14 12.43 15.54
N LEU A 763 7.87 13.26 14.53
CA LEU A 763 6.50 13.58 14.08
C LEU A 763 5.70 12.32 13.75
N LYS A 764 6.29 11.40 12.99
CA LYS A 764 5.63 10.15 12.59
C LYS A 764 5.21 9.34 13.81
N ALA A 765 6.15 9.08 14.72
CA ALA A 765 5.88 8.35 15.96
C ALA A 765 4.84 9.07 16.84
N LEU A 766 4.92 10.41 16.93
CA LEU A 766 3.97 11.22 17.69
C LEU A 766 2.55 11.14 17.11
N CYS A 767 2.41 11.22 15.78
CA CYS A 767 1.13 11.03 15.11
C CYS A 767 0.57 9.62 15.33
N GLU A 768 1.42 8.59 15.27
CA GLU A 768 1.03 7.19 15.49
C GLU A 768 0.56 6.94 16.93
N THR A 769 1.24 7.51 17.93
CA THR A 769 0.92 7.28 19.36
C THR A 769 -0.20 8.18 19.90
N SER A 770 -0.32 9.41 19.39
CA SER A 770 -1.40 10.33 19.78
C SER A 770 -2.66 10.14 18.95
N GLY A 771 -2.56 9.60 17.74
CA GLY A 771 -3.62 9.58 16.73
C GLY A 771 -3.77 10.90 15.95
N ALA A 772 -3.05 11.97 16.32
CA ALA A 772 -3.19 13.28 15.68
C ALA A 772 -2.56 13.25 14.29
N GLY A 773 -3.23 13.81 13.29
CA GLY A 773 -2.72 13.84 11.92
C GLY A 773 -2.83 12.49 11.19
N MET A 774 -3.47 11.49 11.79
CA MET A 774 -3.69 10.18 11.19
C MET A 774 -4.98 10.14 10.33
N GLY A 775 -5.98 10.97 10.61
CA GLY A 775 -7.17 11.04 9.75
C GLY A 775 -6.96 11.80 8.45
N CYS A 776 -7.51 13.02 8.40
CA CYS A 776 -7.41 13.91 7.25
C CYS A 776 -6.00 14.52 7.01
N GLY A 777 -5.04 14.31 7.92
CA GLY A 777 -3.68 14.85 7.84
C GLY A 777 -3.53 16.37 8.03
N SER A 778 -4.64 17.11 8.08
CA SER A 778 -4.62 18.59 8.04
C SER A 778 -3.85 19.25 9.20
N CYS A 779 -3.92 18.66 10.40
CA CYS A 779 -3.26 19.19 11.60
C CYS A 779 -1.77 18.81 11.75
N ARG A 780 -1.20 17.99 10.85
CA ARG A 780 0.23 17.58 10.93
C ARG A 780 1.22 18.75 11.08
N PRO A 781 1.07 19.91 10.40
CA PRO A 781 1.96 21.05 10.61
C PRO A 781 1.88 21.61 12.03
N GLU A 782 0.68 21.69 12.61
CA GLU A 782 0.50 22.16 13.98
C GLU A 782 1.09 21.16 14.99
N VAL A 783 0.94 19.84 14.73
CA VAL A 783 1.60 18.79 15.53
C VAL A 783 3.13 18.92 15.45
N GLN A 784 3.68 19.19 14.26
CA GLN A 784 5.12 19.43 14.07
C GLN A 784 5.58 20.68 14.83
N ALA A 785 4.83 21.78 14.76
CA ALA A 785 5.15 23.00 15.49
C ALA A 785 5.16 22.79 17.01
N LEU A 786 4.22 22.01 17.55
CA LEU A 786 4.21 21.62 18.97
C LEU A 786 5.41 20.77 19.35
N LEU A 787 5.77 19.80 18.49
CA LEU A 787 6.96 18.97 18.67
C LEU A 787 8.24 19.81 18.68
N ASP A 788 8.38 20.75 17.74
CA ASP A 788 9.57 21.60 17.64
C ASP A 788 9.66 22.56 18.83
N LYS A 789 8.54 23.16 19.24
CA LYS A 789 8.47 24.00 20.44
C LYS A 789 8.89 23.24 21.70
N ALA A 790 8.53 21.97 21.82
CA ALA A 790 8.92 21.11 22.94
C ALA A 790 10.39 20.65 22.88
N LYS A 791 11.05 20.72 21.72
CA LYS A 791 12.50 20.48 21.58
C LYS A 791 13.36 21.68 22.00
N VAL A 792 12.82 22.91 21.96
CA VAL A 792 13.54 24.13 22.34
C VAL A 792 13.99 24.16 23.82
N PRO A 793 13.17 23.72 24.81
CA PRO A 793 13.60 23.63 26.21
C PRO A 793 14.77 22.66 26.45
N ALA A 794 14.82 21.54 25.73
CA ALA A 794 15.87 20.52 25.90
C ALA A 794 17.27 21.00 25.46
N LEU A 795 17.35 21.95 24.52
CA LEU A 795 18.60 22.61 24.12
C LEU A 795 19.07 23.67 25.13
N ALA A 796 18.13 24.32 25.83
CA ALA A 796 18.46 25.32 26.85
C ALA A 796 19.07 24.69 28.13
N GLU A 797 18.61 23.49 28.52
CA GLU A 797 19.20 22.75 29.66
C GLU A 797 20.62 22.25 29.37
N ILE A 798 20.94 21.88 28.11
CA ILE A 798 22.29 21.44 27.72
C ILE A 798 23.30 22.62 27.76
N ILE A 799 22.84 23.85 27.50
CA ILE A 799 23.69 25.04 27.60
C ILE A 799 23.95 25.42 29.08
N HIS A 800 22.99 25.16 29.98
CA HIS A 800 23.17 25.44 31.42
C HIS A 800 24.13 24.46 32.12
N ILE A 801 24.26 23.21 31.65
CA ILE A 801 25.17 22.23 32.24
C ILE A 801 26.65 22.49 31.89
N LYS A 802 26.95 23.27 30.83
CA LYS A 802 28.33 23.61 30.43
C LYS A 802 28.92 24.85 31.10
N ALA A 803 28.21 25.49 32.05
CA ALA A 803 28.63 26.74 32.68
C ALA A 803 28.87 26.63 34.21
N LYS A 804 29.42 25.50 34.70
CA LYS A 804 29.99 25.43 36.07
C LYS A 804 31.52 25.49 36.00
N PRO A 805 32.18 26.46 36.67
CA PRO A 805 33.63 26.57 36.69
C PRO A 805 34.24 25.51 37.62
N ILE A 806 35.29 24.85 37.13
CA ILE A 806 36.17 23.97 37.89
C ILE A 806 36.94 24.82 38.90
N ILE A 807 36.63 24.70 40.20
CA ILE A 807 37.46 25.17 41.31
C ILE A 807 37.44 24.13 42.45
N GLN A 808 38.66 23.76 42.88
CA GLN A 808 39.09 23.03 44.09
C GLN A 808 38.80 21.51 44.19
N LEU A 809 39.80 20.63 44.10
CA LEU A 809 40.88 20.27 45.06
C LEU A 809 40.38 19.53 46.32
N MET A 810 40.40 18.19 46.28
CA MET A 810 41.23 17.27 47.08
C MET A 810 40.91 15.82 46.69
#